data_AF-A0A1K0G109-F1
#
_entry.id   AF-A0A1K0G109-F1
#
_cell.length_a   1.000
_cell.length_b   1.000
_cell.length_c   1.000
_cell.angle_alpha   90.00
_cell.angle_beta   90.00
_cell.angle_gamma   90.00
#
_symmetry.space_group_name_H-M   'P 1'
#
loop_
_entity.id
_entity.type
_entity.pdbx_description
1 polymer ?
#
loop_
_entity_poly.entity_id
_entity_poly.type
_entity_poly.pdbx_seq_one_letter_code
_entity_poly.pdbx_strand_id
1 'polypeptide(L)'
;MVIVHLTQSHVKLSQDPGVNSTNNHLTTGFHQPYHGDTPNCFLTCVSHLNDVYDKLSVNEPKPYFRGTPIVQSSGTGKTCMVYECQQQTPLLYICFCKSNANSNAMAGYPLPDQGIQSYFNKAQGDYPNLCDHQVACFLCAWFTMLAQALRPWKTDAEKYQHICDLNRFKPAYHKVALAKPLDRYPCNNHFKNISKLAESNLPIVSKLTESNASKSMETPSYKMIFDMALQQPLLDLNEQLTAMSCHLHLGQARVPVPPVLVAFDKCIKMIVTTPYMDNNQLNSLCHAWNYVGTLQAKYETLSFWLVLMSTSSSTAYLVEHASSHDHLIRYRRPLWPSFECSNFWDNVLVKLQGSEAFSADNMAQCFSIMALRLALGLVPVHEGGGTLFGEQKLFMDKAMDWHMCMVSCISNNATMYINSPSEPVLVITASLIMLCTATKKLEPKAVDMYSSIMGSFQGQCLVDLAITRFKGMHGELASHMVLIVTWDAAKHKELGVLKQQTTLNHVKVLTRVVPLETILSELADLNEANTDQLCQHIERVQQDGSSTHTALQRPRAGTSAVSSTMVWTNFMHFDVLPKHITKISPKYLWYCWKCGVGLQMAHSQHGINGILPVFMGNLNQPFVTPTGTQDDAATSIEMHTARYMTYIAWEAKNRDEPQPGAGSGKPDVMLKLAGPLIMHTSHTPLGERPLTERALLCILLDLGTSTPFASKPQGFCL
;
A
#
# COMPACT_ATOMS: atom_id res chain seq x y z
N MET A 1 3.78 -59.08 23.23
CA MET A 1 4.17 -57.88 24.00
C MET A 1 4.30 -56.74 23.00
N VAL A 2 3.33 -55.82 22.96
CA VAL A 2 3.31 -54.69 22.00
C VAL A 2 3.95 -53.49 22.69
N ILE A 3 5.11 -53.07 22.19
CA ILE A 3 5.80 -51.87 22.66
C ILE A 3 5.23 -50.69 21.88
N VAL A 4 4.50 -49.81 22.58
CA VAL A 4 3.99 -48.55 22.03
C VAL A 4 5.01 -47.45 22.32
N HIS A 5 5.69 -46.95 21.28
CA HIS A 5 6.50 -45.75 21.38
C HIS A 5 5.60 -44.50 21.35
N LEU A 6 5.44 -43.85 22.52
CA LEU A 6 4.91 -42.50 22.62
C LEU A 6 6.04 -41.50 22.34
N THR A 7 6.17 -41.02 21.11
CA THR A 7 7.07 -39.90 20.79
C THR A 7 6.38 -38.56 21.10
N GLN A 8 6.83 -37.89 22.16
CA GLN A 8 6.48 -36.49 22.43
C GLN A 8 7.29 -35.55 21.51
N SER A 9 6.60 -34.69 20.78
CA SER A 9 7.25 -33.63 19.98
C SER A 9 7.59 -32.46 20.91
N HIS A 10 8.86 -32.32 21.29
CA HIS A 10 9.33 -31.10 21.94
C HIS A 10 9.47 -29.96 20.92
N VAL A 11 9.20 -28.72 21.34
CA VAL A 11 9.50 -27.52 20.55
C VAL A 11 11.00 -27.52 20.25
N LYS A 12 11.36 -27.60 18.97
CA LYS A 12 12.75 -27.56 18.51
C LYS A 12 13.32 -26.19 18.85
N LEU A 13 14.03 -26.04 19.97
CA LEU A 13 14.87 -24.87 20.21
C LEU A 13 15.98 -24.90 19.16
N SER A 14 16.30 -23.74 18.58
CA SER A 14 17.47 -23.65 17.71
C SER A 14 18.70 -24.05 18.52
N GLN A 15 19.54 -24.95 18.00
CA GLN A 15 20.81 -25.27 18.65
C GLN A 15 21.88 -24.20 18.38
N ASP A 16 21.56 -23.22 17.52
CA ASP A 16 22.42 -22.08 17.23
C ASP A 16 22.38 -21.06 18.38
N PRO A 17 23.52 -20.79 19.05
CA PRO A 17 23.61 -19.79 20.13
C PRO A 17 23.19 -18.39 19.70
N GLY A 18 23.47 -18.00 18.45
CA GLY A 18 23.12 -16.69 17.91
C GLY A 18 21.61 -16.52 17.75
N VAL A 19 20.92 -17.55 17.27
CA VAL A 19 19.45 -17.56 17.18
C VAL A 19 18.81 -17.51 18.56
N ASN A 20 19.33 -18.25 19.54
CA ASN A 20 18.82 -18.23 20.91
C ASN A 20 19.01 -16.87 21.59
N SER A 21 20.16 -16.23 21.39
CA SER A 21 20.41 -14.87 21.88
C SER A 21 19.42 -13.86 21.28
N THR A 22 19.21 -13.91 19.96
CA THR A 22 18.25 -13.03 19.27
C THR A 22 16.81 -13.29 19.72
N ASN A 23 16.41 -14.55 19.86
CA ASN A 23 15.08 -14.92 20.37
C ASN A 23 14.85 -14.27 21.74
N ASN A 24 15.80 -14.44 22.68
CA ASN A 24 15.71 -13.87 24.02
C ASN A 24 15.67 -12.34 24.00
N HIS A 25 16.49 -11.70 23.16
CA HIS A 25 16.52 -10.24 23.03
C HIS A 25 15.19 -9.69 22.48
N LEU A 26 14.70 -10.23 21.36
CA LEU A 26 13.47 -9.75 20.73
C LEU A 26 12.25 -10.01 21.61
N THR A 27 12.19 -11.15 22.29
CA THR A 27 11.15 -11.44 23.27
C THR A 27 11.21 -10.48 24.46
N THR A 28 12.41 -10.13 24.95
CA THR A 28 12.53 -9.16 26.05
C THR A 28 12.10 -7.77 25.62
N GLY A 29 12.54 -7.30 24.45
CA GLY A 29 12.16 -6.00 23.90
C GLY A 29 10.67 -5.90 23.57
N PHE A 30 10.07 -6.95 23.03
CA PHE A 30 8.64 -6.97 22.68
C PHE A 30 7.71 -6.83 23.90
N HIS A 31 8.15 -7.32 25.07
CA HIS A 31 7.38 -7.24 26.31
C HIS A 31 7.75 -6.04 27.18
N GLN A 32 8.58 -5.12 26.69
CA GLN A 32 8.73 -3.83 27.35
C GLN A 32 7.42 -3.06 27.25
N PRO A 33 7.04 -2.27 28.28
CA PRO A 33 5.86 -1.42 28.23
C PRO A 33 5.86 -0.57 26.96
N TYR A 34 4.73 -0.52 26.28
CA TYR A 34 4.61 0.32 25.10
C TYR A 34 4.69 1.80 25.52
N HIS A 35 5.64 2.54 24.96
CA HIS A 35 5.77 3.98 25.22
C HIS A 35 5.02 4.78 24.16
N GLY A 36 3.91 5.39 24.53
CA GLY A 36 3.11 6.28 23.69
C GLY A 36 1.61 6.02 23.80
N ASP A 37 0.83 6.90 23.18
CA ASP A 37 -0.65 6.88 23.25
C ASP A 37 -1.31 6.20 22.04
N THR A 38 -0.51 5.61 21.15
CA THR A 38 -1.01 5.01 19.91
C THR A 38 -2.05 3.90 20.12
N PRO A 39 -1.94 3.00 21.12
CA PRO A 39 -2.99 2.01 21.41
C PRO A 39 -4.33 2.68 21.75
N ASN A 40 -4.33 3.74 22.57
CA ASN A 40 -5.54 4.48 22.95
C ASN A 40 -6.14 5.21 21.76
N CYS A 41 -5.29 5.86 20.95
CA CYS A 41 -5.71 6.50 19.71
C CYS A 41 -6.34 5.49 18.73
N PHE A 42 -5.74 4.29 18.61
CA PHE A 42 -6.27 3.22 17.77
C PHE A 42 -7.61 2.71 18.28
N LEU A 43 -7.75 2.45 19.58
CA LEU A 43 -9.02 2.02 20.18
C LEU A 43 -10.10 3.09 20.02
N THR A 44 -9.76 4.37 20.22
CA THR A 44 -10.68 5.49 20.01
C THR A 44 -11.17 5.54 18.56
N CYS A 45 -10.26 5.37 17.60
CA CYS A 45 -10.59 5.31 16.17
C CYS A 45 -11.50 4.11 15.86
N VAL A 46 -11.15 2.92 16.34
CA VAL A 46 -11.93 1.70 16.13
C VAL A 46 -13.32 1.82 16.75
N SER A 47 -13.45 2.32 17.98
CA SER A 47 -14.75 2.56 18.61
C SER A 47 -15.60 3.56 17.82
N HIS A 48 -14.99 4.65 17.34
CA HIS A 48 -15.69 5.62 16.50
C HIS A 48 -16.17 4.99 15.18
N LEU A 49 -15.30 4.27 14.46
CA LEU A 49 -15.68 3.59 13.22
C LEU A 49 -16.74 2.51 13.46
N ASN A 50 -16.66 1.83 14.59
CA ASN A 50 -17.66 0.86 15.02
C ASN A 50 -19.04 1.51 15.18
N ASP A 51 -19.11 2.65 15.87
CA ASP A 51 -20.37 3.40 16.05
C ASP A 51 -20.92 3.95 14.74
N VAL A 52 -20.04 4.40 13.83
CA VAL A 52 -20.45 4.83 12.48
C VAL A 52 -21.06 3.66 11.72
N TYR A 53 -20.44 2.48 11.79
CA TYR A 53 -20.93 1.28 11.11
C TYR A 53 -22.35 0.89 11.56
N ASP A 54 -22.64 1.00 12.87
CA ASP A 54 -23.97 0.69 13.42
C ASP A 54 -25.05 1.71 13.01
N LYS A 55 -24.65 2.93 12.61
CA LYS A 55 -25.56 3.98 12.14
C LYS A 55 -25.86 3.93 10.65
N LEU A 56 -25.11 3.12 9.87
CA LEU A 56 -25.31 3.01 8.43
C LEU A 56 -26.66 2.36 8.10
N SER A 57 -27.44 3.02 7.27
CA SER A 57 -28.72 2.49 6.80
C SER A 57 -28.53 1.31 5.83
N VAL A 58 -29.59 0.53 5.59
CA VAL A 58 -29.57 -0.61 4.64
C VAL A 58 -29.19 -0.19 3.21
N ASN A 59 -29.45 1.07 2.85
CA ASN A 59 -29.23 1.61 1.51
C ASN A 59 -27.88 2.33 1.34
N GLU A 60 -27.13 2.52 2.42
CA GLU A 60 -25.80 3.16 2.36
C GLU A 60 -24.71 2.12 2.05
N PRO A 61 -23.71 2.49 1.23
CA PRO A 61 -22.61 1.59 0.90
C PRO A 61 -21.83 1.22 2.16
N LYS A 62 -21.94 -0.04 2.58
CA LYS A 62 -21.21 -0.56 3.75
C LYS A 62 -19.76 -0.88 3.38
N PRO A 63 -18.81 -0.63 4.30
CA PRO A 63 -17.44 -1.13 4.16
C PRO A 63 -17.42 -2.64 3.90
N TYR A 64 -16.44 -3.09 3.11
CA TYR A 64 -16.34 -4.49 2.66
C TYR A 64 -16.27 -5.50 3.82
N PHE A 65 -15.77 -5.09 4.99
CA PHE A 65 -15.86 -5.84 6.25
C PHE A 65 -15.75 -4.87 7.45
N ARG A 66 -16.15 -5.33 8.64
CA ARG A 66 -16.01 -4.59 9.90
C ARG A 66 -14.61 -4.80 10.49
N GLY A 67 -13.66 -3.96 10.08
CA GLY A 67 -12.27 -4.09 10.53
C GLY A 67 -11.29 -3.05 9.98
N THR A 68 -10.03 -3.17 10.38
CA THR A 68 -8.94 -2.25 9.98
C THR A 68 -7.71 -3.02 9.51
N PRO A 69 -7.23 -2.80 8.26
CA PRO A 69 -5.92 -3.26 7.85
C PRO A 69 -4.82 -2.32 8.37
N ILE A 70 -3.75 -2.89 8.94
CA ILE A 70 -2.55 -2.17 9.38
C ILE A 70 -1.35 -2.62 8.55
N VAL A 71 -0.84 -1.72 7.71
CA VAL A 71 0.33 -1.96 6.87
C VAL A 71 1.46 -1.01 7.28
N GLN A 72 2.59 -1.56 7.71
CA GLN A 72 3.79 -0.80 8.08
C GLN A 72 5.03 -1.67 7.83
N SER A 73 6.20 -1.03 7.68
CA SER A 73 7.53 -1.65 7.50
C SER A 73 7.83 -2.81 8.47
N SER A 74 8.78 -3.69 8.14
CA SER A 74 8.97 -5.03 8.74
C SER A 74 9.22 -5.13 10.26
N GLY A 75 9.24 -4.02 11.01
CA GLY A 75 9.36 -4.01 12.46
C GLY A 75 8.11 -4.48 13.22
N THR A 76 8.30 -4.76 14.51
CA THR A 76 7.30 -5.29 15.45
C THR A 76 6.39 -4.22 16.07
N GLY A 77 6.56 -2.95 15.73
CA GLY A 77 5.78 -1.83 16.29
C GLY A 77 4.26 -1.97 16.09
N LYS A 78 3.82 -2.50 14.94
CA LYS A 78 2.40 -2.81 14.68
C LYS A 78 1.85 -3.80 15.70
N THR A 79 2.56 -4.93 15.79
CA THR A 79 2.18 -6.04 16.64
C THR A 79 2.23 -5.59 18.10
N CYS A 80 3.25 -4.84 18.52
CA CYS A 80 3.38 -4.32 19.87
C CYS A 80 2.23 -3.36 20.22
N MET A 81 1.88 -2.42 19.33
CA MET A 81 0.72 -1.53 19.51
C MET A 81 -0.58 -2.33 19.68
N VAL A 82 -0.88 -3.28 18.76
CA VAL A 82 -2.12 -4.08 18.83
C VAL A 82 -2.13 -4.98 20.07
N TYR A 83 -0.97 -5.51 20.46
CA TYR A 83 -0.80 -6.31 21.66
C TYR A 83 -1.11 -5.50 22.93
N GLU A 84 -0.71 -4.23 22.96
CA GLU A 84 -0.97 -3.34 24.10
C GLU A 84 -2.47 -3.02 24.26
N CYS A 85 -3.25 -3.03 23.17
CA CYS A 85 -4.70 -2.84 23.23
C CYS A 85 -5.41 -3.87 24.12
N GLN A 86 -4.79 -5.04 24.36
CA GLN A 86 -5.36 -6.06 25.26
C GLN A 86 -5.55 -5.58 26.69
N GLN A 87 -4.90 -4.47 27.10
CA GLN A 87 -5.09 -3.86 28.42
C GLN A 87 -6.47 -3.22 28.61
N GLN A 88 -7.16 -2.90 27.52
CA GLN A 88 -8.43 -2.17 27.55
C GLN A 88 -9.59 -2.93 26.90
N THR A 89 -9.30 -3.82 25.96
CA THR A 89 -10.32 -4.62 25.29
C THR A 89 -9.85 -6.06 25.12
N PRO A 90 -10.75 -7.06 25.10
CA PRO A 90 -10.39 -8.42 24.76
C PRO A 90 -9.66 -8.50 23.40
N LEU A 91 -8.49 -9.13 23.37
CA LEU A 91 -7.70 -9.35 22.15
C LEU A 91 -7.57 -10.85 21.87
N LEU A 92 -8.01 -11.27 20.69
CA LEU A 92 -7.76 -12.59 20.12
C LEU A 92 -6.67 -12.44 19.06
N TYR A 93 -5.48 -13.00 19.30
CA TYR A 93 -4.32 -12.77 18.44
C TYR A 93 -3.82 -14.07 17.80
N ILE A 94 -3.42 -13.99 16.52
CA ILE A 94 -2.81 -15.09 15.76
C ILE A 94 -1.73 -14.56 14.80
N CYS A 95 -0.63 -15.30 14.61
CA CYS A 95 0.50 -14.94 13.76
C CYS A 95 0.82 -16.01 12.68
N PHE A 96 0.74 -15.61 11.40
CA PHE A 96 1.01 -16.46 10.24
C PHE A 96 2.47 -16.39 9.75
N CYS A 97 3.45 -16.16 10.62
CA CYS A 97 4.86 -16.02 10.20
C CYS A 97 5.38 -17.29 9.46
N LYS A 98 6.42 -17.19 8.63
CA LYS A 98 6.87 -18.33 7.80
C LYS A 98 7.27 -19.53 8.65
N SER A 99 7.05 -20.75 8.15
CA SER A 99 7.47 -22.00 8.81
C SER A 99 8.97 -22.08 9.12
N ASN A 100 9.83 -21.39 8.37
CA ASN A 100 11.26 -21.29 8.67
C ASN A 100 11.61 -20.29 9.79
N ALA A 101 10.63 -19.51 10.27
CA ALA A 101 10.71 -18.71 11.49
C ALA A 101 10.30 -19.49 12.75
N ASN A 102 9.92 -20.77 12.62
CA ASN A 102 9.73 -21.66 13.78
C ASN A 102 11.00 -21.67 14.64
N SER A 103 10.88 -21.12 15.86
CA SER A 103 11.99 -20.99 16.82
C SER A 103 13.18 -20.16 16.33
N ASN A 104 13.01 -19.36 15.28
CA ASN A 104 14.07 -18.55 14.69
C ASN A 104 13.59 -17.11 14.42
N ALA A 105 13.75 -16.24 15.41
CA ALA A 105 13.32 -14.85 15.33
C ALA A 105 14.10 -14.03 14.28
N MET A 106 15.28 -14.48 13.85
CA MET A 106 16.01 -13.86 12.73
C MET A 106 15.26 -14.01 11.39
N ALA A 107 14.45 -15.07 11.23
CA ALA A 107 13.64 -15.28 10.03
C ALA A 107 12.27 -14.56 10.10
N GLY A 108 11.86 -14.09 11.29
CA GLY A 108 10.67 -13.26 11.51
C GLY A 108 10.20 -13.28 12.97
N TYR A 109 9.65 -12.16 13.45
CA TYR A 109 9.06 -12.03 14.79
C TYR A 109 7.76 -11.18 14.73
N PRO A 110 6.70 -11.49 15.51
CA PRO A 110 6.57 -12.65 16.42
C PRO A 110 6.67 -14.00 15.73
N LEU A 111 6.96 -15.04 16.53
CA LEU A 111 7.08 -16.41 16.04
C LEU A 111 5.72 -16.89 15.52
N PRO A 112 5.70 -17.78 14.52
CA PRO A 112 4.44 -18.31 13.99
C PRO A 112 3.73 -19.20 15.01
N ASP A 113 2.41 -19.13 15.02
CA ASP A 113 1.58 -20.03 15.81
C ASP A 113 1.55 -21.43 15.16
N GLN A 114 1.86 -22.44 15.96
CA GLN A 114 2.08 -23.79 15.44
C GLN A 114 0.79 -24.45 14.95
N GLY A 115 0.88 -25.14 13.81
CA GLY A 115 -0.22 -25.92 13.23
C GLY A 115 -1.04 -25.17 12.18
N ILE A 116 -1.15 -23.84 12.27
CA ILE A 116 -2.07 -23.06 11.41
C ILE A 116 -1.67 -23.09 9.93
N GLN A 117 -0.39 -22.80 9.61
CA GLN A 117 0.06 -22.90 8.21
C GLN A 117 -0.07 -24.33 7.68
N SER A 118 0.20 -25.34 8.52
CA SER A 118 0.05 -26.74 8.12
C SER A 118 -1.41 -27.06 7.79
N TYR A 119 -2.34 -26.56 8.61
CA TYR A 119 -3.78 -26.70 8.39
C TYR A 119 -4.18 -26.12 7.03
N PHE A 120 -3.91 -24.84 6.77
CA PHE A 120 -4.31 -24.20 5.53
C PHE A 120 -3.62 -24.83 4.31
N ASN A 121 -2.34 -25.20 4.43
CA ASN A 121 -1.62 -25.88 3.34
C ASN A 121 -2.27 -27.22 2.98
N LYS A 122 -2.60 -28.02 4.00
CA LYS A 122 -3.24 -29.32 3.83
C LYS A 122 -4.67 -29.18 3.31
N ALA A 123 -5.46 -28.31 3.93
CA ALA A 123 -6.85 -28.07 3.53
C ALA A 123 -6.95 -27.55 2.08
N GLN A 124 -6.00 -26.73 1.64
CA GLN A 124 -5.91 -26.29 0.25
C GLN A 124 -5.51 -27.42 -0.71
N GLY A 125 -4.67 -28.36 -0.27
CA GLY A 125 -4.30 -29.55 -1.03
C GLY A 125 -5.45 -30.55 -1.15
N ASP A 126 -6.14 -30.83 -0.05
CA ASP A 126 -7.21 -31.84 0.04
C ASP A 126 -8.53 -31.33 -0.55
N TYR A 127 -8.84 -30.03 -0.36
CA TYR A 127 -10.08 -29.39 -0.78
C TYR A 127 -9.81 -28.09 -1.55
N PRO A 128 -9.25 -28.19 -2.76
CA PRO A 128 -9.03 -27.02 -3.60
C PRO A 128 -10.37 -26.36 -3.93
N ASN A 129 -10.42 -25.03 -3.81
CA ASN A 129 -11.60 -24.18 -4.08
C ASN A 129 -12.66 -24.13 -2.96
N LEU A 130 -12.44 -24.73 -1.79
CA LEU A 130 -13.36 -24.62 -0.65
C LEU A 130 -12.86 -23.63 0.43
N CYS A 131 -12.32 -22.46 0.04
CA CYS A 131 -11.73 -21.51 1.00
C CYS A 131 -12.71 -21.05 2.08
N ASP A 132 -13.99 -20.86 1.76
CA ASP A 132 -15.04 -20.59 2.75
C ASP A 132 -15.20 -21.70 3.79
N HIS A 133 -15.11 -22.97 3.40
CA HIS A 133 -15.15 -24.07 4.34
C HIS A 133 -13.87 -24.13 5.18
N GLN A 134 -12.71 -23.87 4.58
CA GLN A 134 -11.42 -23.85 5.28
C GLN A 134 -11.42 -22.78 6.38
N VAL A 135 -11.83 -21.55 6.06
CA VAL A 135 -11.90 -20.45 7.04
C VAL A 135 -13.01 -20.69 8.06
N ALA A 136 -14.19 -21.14 7.64
CA ALA A 136 -15.30 -21.44 8.53
C ALA A 136 -14.93 -22.51 9.56
N CYS A 137 -14.29 -23.61 9.13
CA CYS A 137 -13.86 -24.68 10.02
C CYS A 137 -12.74 -24.24 10.97
N PHE A 138 -11.82 -23.41 10.49
CA PHE A 138 -10.77 -22.83 11.33
C PHE A 138 -11.36 -21.93 12.43
N LEU A 139 -12.22 -20.97 12.07
CA LEU A 139 -12.86 -20.06 13.02
C LEU A 139 -13.80 -20.81 13.98
N CYS A 140 -14.56 -21.79 13.48
CA CYS A 140 -15.41 -22.68 14.28
C CYS A 140 -14.60 -23.38 15.37
N ALA A 141 -13.48 -24.00 14.98
CA ALA A 141 -12.60 -24.68 15.92
C ALA A 141 -11.97 -23.70 16.93
N TRP A 142 -11.51 -22.54 16.47
CA TRP A 142 -10.91 -21.53 17.34
C TRP A 142 -11.89 -21.01 18.38
N PHE A 143 -13.08 -20.55 17.96
CA PHE A 143 -14.08 -20.00 18.87
C PHE A 143 -14.61 -21.05 19.85
N THR A 144 -14.85 -22.28 19.38
CA THR A 144 -15.30 -23.39 20.23
C THR A 144 -14.27 -23.71 21.30
N MET A 145 -13.00 -23.88 20.91
CA MET A 145 -11.94 -24.22 21.85
C MET A 145 -11.66 -23.10 22.85
N LEU A 146 -11.72 -21.85 22.40
CA LEU A 146 -11.55 -20.70 23.27
C LEU A 146 -12.71 -20.58 24.28
N ALA A 147 -13.95 -20.71 23.83
CA ALA A 147 -15.12 -20.71 24.73
C ALA A 147 -15.02 -21.83 25.78
N GLN A 148 -14.64 -23.04 25.36
CA GLN A 148 -14.44 -24.18 26.28
C GLN A 148 -13.27 -23.97 27.25
N ALA A 149 -12.19 -23.32 26.82
CA ALA A 149 -11.06 -22.98 27.68
C ALA A 149 -11.40 -21.91 28.72
N LEU A 150 -12.36 -21.03 28.41
CA LEU A 150 -12.82 -19.95 29.30
C LEU A 150 -13.88 -20.40 30.31
N ARG A 151 -14.72 -21.39 29.96
CA ARG A 151 -15.81 -21.89 30.83
C ARG A 151 -15.42 -22.30 32.26
N PRO A 152 -14.27 -22.97 32.52
CA PRO A 152 -13.90 -23.40 33.86
C PRO A 152 -13.55 -22.27 34.84
N TRP A 153 -13.18 -21.10 34.32
CA TRP A 153 -12.76 -19.95 35.13
C TRP A 153 -13.97 -19.22 35.69
N LYS A 154 -13.98 -19.00 37.01
CA LYS A 154 -15.17 -18.53 37.73
C LYS A 154 -15.28 -17.02 37.76
N THR A 155 -14.17 -16.30 37.65
CA THR A 155 -14.13 -14.84 37.70
C THR A 155 -13.74 -14.25 36.35
N ASP A 156 -14.23 -13.04 36.06
CA ASP A 156 -13.93 -12.32 34.83
C ASP A 156 -12.45 -11.95 34.72
N ALA A 157 -11.80 -11.67 35.85
CA ALA A 157 -10.37 -11.43 35.94
C ALA A 157 -9.54 -12.67 35.58
N GLU A 158 -9.95 -13.86 36.02
CA GLU A 158 -9.28 -15.12 35.64
C GLU A 158 -9.45 -15.42 34.15
N LYS A 159 -10.64 -15.20 33.59
CA LYS A 159 -10.90 -15.32 32.15
C LYS A 159 -10.02 -14.37 31.34
N TYR A 160 -9.93 -13.11 31.77
CA TYR A 160 -9.07 -12.10 31.16
C TYR A 160 -7.59 -12.50 31.20
N GLN A 161 -7.11 -12.92 32.36
CA GLN A 161 -5.73 -13.34 32.54
C GLN A 161 -5.41 -14.55 31.66
N HIS A 162 -6.36 -15.49 31.51
CA HIS A 162 -6.20 -16.65 30.64
C HIS A 162 -6.02 -16.26 29.17
N ILE A 163 -6.80 -15.29 28.66
CA ILE A 163 -6.62 -14.77 27.29
C ILE A 163 -5.27 -14.08 27.13
N CYS A 164 -4.87 -13.26 28.10
CA CYS A 164 -3.53 -12.64 28.09
C CYS A 164 -2.42 -13.70 28.05
N ASP A 165 -2.58 -14.80 28.79
CA ASP A 165 -1.62 -15.92 28.80
C ASP A 165 -1.62 -16.70 27.47
N LEU A 166 -2.78 -16.83 26.80
CA LEU A 166 -2.85 -17.39 25.45
C LEU A 166 -2.18 -16.49 24.40
N ASN A 167 -2.21 -15.16 24.59
CA ASN A 167 -1.52 -14.22 23.71
C ASN A 167 -0.01 -14.13 24.02
N ARG A 168 0.47 -14.62 25.16
CA ARG A 168 1.90 -14.50 25.55
C ARG A 168 2.79 -15.40 24.72
N PHE A 169 3.88 -14.81 24.23
CA PHE A 169 4.97 -15.52 23.54
C PHE A 169 5.98 -16.19 24.52
N LYS A 170 5.78 -16.04 25.84
CA LYS A 170 6.61 -16.63 26.91
C LYS A 170 5.90 -17.79 27.62
N PRO A 171 6.66 -18.72 28.24
CA PRO A 171 6.12 -19.64 29.24
C PRO A 171 5.52 -18.88 30.41
N ALA A 172 4.33 -19.26 30.86
CA ALA A 172 3.77 -18.75 32.11
C ALA A 172 4.62 -19.28 33.29
N TYR A 173 5.29 -18.38 34.01
CA TYR A 173 5.85 -18.70 35.32
C TYR A 173 4.73 -18.55 36.36
N HIS A 174 3.96 -19.60 36.61
CA HIS A 174 3.04 -19.63 37.74
C HIS A 174 3.81 -19.96 39.02
N LYS A 175 3.72 -19.09 40.04
CA LYS A 175 4.29 -19.29 41.39
C LYS A 175 3.63 -20.44 42.17
N VAL A 176 2.53 -21.01 41.66
CA VAL A 176 1.80 -22.10 42.30
C VAL A 176 2.05 -23.38 41.50
N ALA A 177 2.64 -24.38 42.16
CA ALA A 177 2.89 -25.69 41.59
C ALA A 177 1.57 -26.41 41.28
N LEU A 178 1.04 -26.22 40.07
CA LEU A 178 0.01 -27.10 39.53
C LEU A 178 0.67 -28.45 39.17
N ALA A 179 0.15 -29.51 39.78
CA ALA A 179 0.61 -30.88 39.60
C ALA A 179 0.28 -31.41 38.19
N LYS A 180 1.12 -31.08 37.20
CA LYS A 180 1.47 -31.85 35.99
C LYS A 180 2.39 -30.98 35.11
N PRO A 181 3.47 -31.54 34.52
CA PRO A 181 4.38 -30.79 33.64
C PRO A 181 3.78 -30.64 32.24
N LEU A 182 2.61 -30.03 32.11
CA LEU A 182 2.04 -29.67 30.81
C LEU A 182 2.13 -28.16 30.60
N ASP A 183 2.79 -27.82 29.48
CA ASP A 183 2.55 -26.64 28.65
C ASP A 183 3.38 -25.39 28.96
N ARG A 184 4.69 -25.52 28.72
CA ARG A 184 5.65 -24.41 28.63
C ARG A 184 5.31 -23.36 27.55
N TYR A 185 4.35 -23.64 26.65
CA TYR A 185 3.87 -22.76 25.56
C TYR A 185 2.36 -22.96 25.33
N PRO A 186 1.49 -22.32 26.14
CA PRO A 186 0.04 -22.54 26.07
C PRO A 186 -0.54 -22.16 24.69
N CYS A 187 -0.06 -21.07 24.09
CA CYS A 187 -0.49 -20.60 22.77
C CYS A 187 -0.28 -21.65 21.65
N ASN A 188 0.93 -22.22 21.57
CA ASN A 188 1.27 -23.19 20.53
C ASN A 188 0.46 -24.48 20.62
N ASN A 189 0.25 -24.99 21.83
CA ASN A 189 -0.55 -26.19 22.03
C ASN A 189 -2.03 -25.93 21.74
N HIS A 190 -2.52 -24.74 22.10
CA HIS A 190 -3.87 -24.30 21.79
C HIS A 190 -4.11 -24.28 20.27
N PHE A 191 -3.27 -23.59 19.50
CA PHE A 191 -3.42 -23.52 18.03
C PHE A 191 -3.18 -24.86 17.32
N LYS A 192 -2.29 -25.72 17.84
CA LYS A 192 -2.13 -27.08 17.30
C LYS A 192 -3.39 -27.92 17.47
N ASN A 193 -4.09 -27.78 18.60
CA ASN A 193 -5.36 -28.47 18.83
C ASN A 193 -6.49 -27.87 17.98
N ILE A 194 -6.52 -26.54 17.80
CA ILE A 194 -7.45 -25.86 16.89
C ILE A 194 -7.28 -26.38 15.47
N SER A 195 -6.04 -26.45 14.96
CA SER A 195 -5.76 -26.96 13.62
C SER A 195 -6.25 -28.40 13.41
N LYS A 196 -6.07 -29.27 14.41
CA LYS A 196 -6.57 -30.66 14.36
C LYS A 196 -8.09 -30.75 14.37
N LEU A 197 -8.76 -29.93 15.19
CA LEU A 197 -10.21 -29.88 15.25
C LEU A 197 -10.78 -29.33 13.93
N ALA A 198 -10.18 -28.27 13.38
CA ALA A 198 -10.55 -27.71 12.09
C ALA A 198 -10.37 -28.73 10.95
N GLU A 199 -9.29 -29.51 10.95
CA GLU A 199 -9.04 -30.62 10.01
C GLU A 199 -10.14 -31.69 10.09
N SER A 200 -10.60 -32.00 11.32
CA SER A 200 -11.64 -33.01 11.54
C SER A 200 -13.03 -32.52 11.12
N ASN A 201 -13.31 -31.22 11.26
CA ASN A 201 -14.59 -30.61 10.93
C ASN A 201 -14.79 -30.38 9.44
N LEU A 202 -13.70 -30.12 8.69
CA LEU A 202 -13.75 -29.79 7.26
C LEU A 202 -14.54 -30.80 6.40
N PRO A 203 -14.30 -32.13 6.46
CA PRO A 203 -15.09 -33.10 5.72
C PRO A 203 -16.57 -33.17 6.14
N ILE A 204 -16.87 -32.85 7.41
CA ILE A 204 -18.24 -32.90 7.95
C ILE A 204 -19.04 -31.72 7.41
N VAL A 205 -18.50 -30.50 7.50
CA VAL A 205 -19.14 -29.28 7.02
C VAL A 205 -19.32 -29.30 5.51
N SER A 206 -18.33 -29.80 4.75
CA SER A 206 -18.45 -29.97 3.28
C SER A 206 -19.66 -30.85 2.91
N LYS A 207 -19.78 -32.04 3.52
CA LYS A 207 -20.87 -32.98 3.24
C LYS A 207 -22.25 -32.45 3.62
N LEU A 208 -22.35 -31.78 4.77
CA LEU A 208 -23.61 -31.16 5.21
C LEU A 208 -24.05 -30.05 4.25
N THR A 209 -23.10 -29.25 3.77
CA THR A 209 -23.36 -28.17 2.82
C THR A 209 -23.80 -28.71 1.46
N GLU A 210 -23.14 -29.74 0.94
CA GLU A 210 -23.53 -30.41 -0.30
C GLU A 210 -24.94 -31.03 -0.21
N SER A 211 -25.26 -31.70 0.90
CA SER A 211 -26.59 -32.32 1.10
C SER A 211 -27.72 -31.30 1.12
N ASN A 212 -27.50 -30.12 1.71
CA ASN A 212 -28.50 -29.07 1.77
C ASN A 212 -28.59 -28.26 0.46
N ALA A 213 -27.48 -28.02 -0.23
CA ALA A 213 -27.46 -27.42 -1.57
C ALA A 213 -28.20 -28.29 -2.61
N SER A 214 -28.08 -29.61 -2.50
CA SER A 214 -28.79 -30.57 -3.35
C SER A 214 -30.31 -30.50 -3.21
N LYS A 215 -30.83 -29.99 -2.08
CA LYS A 215 -32.27 -29.79 -1.84
C LYS A 215 -32.78 -28.46 -2.39
N SER A 216 -31.91 -27.46 -2.55
CA SER A 216 -32.29 -26.12 -3.04
C SER A 216 -31.96 -25.87 -4.51
N MET A 217 -31.26 -26.79 -5.19
CA MET A 217 -30.76 -26.62 -6.58
C MET A 217 -29.90 -25.38 -6.81
N GLU A 218 -29.29 -24.83 -5.75
CA GLU A 218 -28.41 -23.66 -5.80
C GLU A 218 -27.03 -23.99 -5.23
N THR A 219 -25.99 -23.30 -5.73
CA THR A 219 -24.66 -23.35 -5.10
C THR A 219 -24.73 -22.73 -3.71
N PRO A 220 -24.13 -23.35 -2.67
CA PRO A 220 -24.24 -22.86 -1.30
C PRO A 220 -23.53 -21.52 -1.17
N SER A 221 -24.28 -20.47 -0.78
CA SER A 221 -23.67 -19.16 -0.50
C SER A 221 -22.75 -19.23 0.72
N TYR A 222 -21.72 -18.38 0.76
CA TYR A 222 -20.82 -18.26 1.92
C TYR A 222 -21.58 -18.05 3.23
N LYS A 223 -22.71 -17.32 3.20
CA LYS A 223 -23.57 -17.10 4.37
C LYS A 223 -24.07 -18.41 4.97
N MET A 224 -24.49 -19.36 4.13
CA MET A 224 -24.99 -20.66 4.59
C MET A 224 -23.89 -21.50 5.24
N ILE A 225 -22.67 -21.47 4.68
CA ILE A 225 -21.50 -22.17 5.23
C ILE A 225 -21.15 -21.59 6.61
N PHE A 226 -21.05 -20.27 6.71
CA PHE A 226 -20.76 -19.61 7.98
C PHE A 226 -21.90 -19.74 8.99
N ASP A 227 -23.16 -19.84 8.55
CA ASP A 227 -24.30 -20.08 9.43
C ASP A 227 -24.21 -21.43 10.13
N MET A 228 -23.95 -22.49 9.35
CA MET A 228 -23.78 -23.83 9.91
C MET A 228 -22.54 -23.96 10.81
N ALA A 229 -21.45 -23.26 10.48
CA ALA A 229 -20.17 -23.44 11.16
C ALA A 229 -19.92 -22.47 12.32
N LEU A 230 -20.37 -21.21 12.24
CA LEU A 230 -19.95 -20.12 13.13
C LEU A 230 -21.03 -19.62 14.08
N GLN A 231 -22.32 -19.80 13.80
CA GLN A 231 -23.38 -19.23 14.63
C GLN A 231 -23.24 -19.64 16.11
N GLN A 232 -23.24 -20.93 16.41
CA GLN A 232 -23.17 -21.40 17.79
C GLN A 232 -21.80 -21.13 18.45
N PRO A 233 -20.65 -21.42 17.79
CA PRO A 233 -19.34 -21.10 18.37
C PRO A 233 -19.15 -19.62 18.71
N LEU A 234 -19.67 -18.71 17.88
CA LEU A 234 -19.61 -17.28 18.16
C LEU A 234 -20.48 -16.89 19.36
N LEU A 235 -21.71 -17.41 19.46
CA LEU A 235 -22.60 -17.13 20.59
C LEU A 235 -22.02 -17.67 21.91
N ASP A 236 -21.49 -18.90 21.91
CA ASP A 236 -20.82 -19.51 23.05
C ASP A 236 -19.60 -18.67 23.49
N LEU A 237 -18.81 -18.18 22.54
CA LEU A 237 -17.67 -17.32 22.83
C LEU A 237 -18.11 -15.94 23.35
N ASN A 238 -19.14 -15.34 22.74
CA ASN A 238 -19.70 -14.06 23.14
C ASN A 238 -20.17 -14.07 24.60
N GLU A 239 -20.83 -15.15 25.04
CA GLU A 239 -21.22 -15.34 26.44
C GLU A 239 -20.01 -15.25 27.38
N GLN A 240 -18.89 -15.88 27.01
CA GLN A 240 -17.68 -15.83 27.83
C GLN A 240 -17.00 -14.46 27.82
N LEU A 241 -17.02 -13.76 26.69
CA LEU A 241 -16.35 -12.46 26.51
C LEU A 241 -17.14 -11.27 27.07
N THR A 242 -18.48 -11.36 27.13
CA THR A 242 -19.35 -10.26 27.60
C THR A 242 -19.00 -9.87 29.04
N ALA A 243 -18.95 -10.84 29.94
CA ALA A 243 -18.63 -10.60 31.35
C ALA A 243 -17.21 -10.01 31.53
N MET A 244 -16.27 -10.49 30.73
CA MET A 244 -14.89 -9.99 30.72
C MET A 244 -14.76 -8.57 30.15
N SER A 245 -15.50 -8.24 29.10
CA SER A 245 -15.56 -6.88 28.56
C SER A 245 -16.13 -5.92 29.60
N CYS A 246 -17.21 -6.29 30.29
CA CYS A 246 -17.75 -5.49 31.41
C CYS A 246 -16.71 -5.29 32.52
N HIS A 247 -15.93 -6.33 32.87
CA HIS A 247 -14.88 -6.24 33.88
C HIS A 247 -13.80 -5.20 33.53
N LEU A 248 -13.32 -5.19 32.29
CA LEU A 248 -12.30 -4.23 31.83
C LEU A 248 -12.78 -2.77 31.85
N HIS A 249 -14.10 -2.55 31.83
CA HIS A 249 -14.71 -1.22 31.76
C HIS A 249 -15.33 -0.76 33.09
N LEU A 250 -15.23 -1.56 34.16
CA LEU A 250 -15.69 -1.16 35.50
C LEU A 250 -14.94 0.10 35.96
N GLY A 251 -15.67 1.22 36.06
CA GLY A 251 -15.14 2.51 36.53
C GLY A 251 -14.87 3.56 35.45
N GLN A 252 -15.07 3.25 34.16
CA GLN A 252 -14.84 4.19 33.05
C GLN A 252 -16.14 4.75 32.44
N ALA A 253 -16.95 5.43 33.26
CA ALA A 253 -18.35 5.80 32.97
C ALA A 253 -18.60 6.77 31.78
N ARG A 254 -17.63 7.05 30.90
CA ARG A 254 -17.76 7.99 29.77
C ARG A 254 -16.99 7.59 28.50
N VAL A 255 -16.35 6.43 28.46
CA VAL A 255 -15.59 5.97 27.29
C VAL A 255 -16.41 4.90 26.56
N PRO A 256 -16.61 5.00 25.23
CA PRO A 256 -17.26 3.95 24.46
C PRO A 256 -16.50 2.63 24.62
N VAL A 257 -17.20 1.56 24.99
CA VAL A 257 -16.63 0.22 25.14
C VAL A 257 -16.06 -0.22 23.78
N PRO A 258 -14.73 -0.40 23.63
CA PRO A 258 -14.15 -0.82 22.37
C PRO A 258 -14.63 -2.23 22.00
N PRO A 259 -14.72 -2.53 20.70
CA PRO A 259 -15.04 -3.88 20.24
C PRO A 259 -13.94 -4.87 20.64
N VAL A 260 -14.29 -6.15 20.68
CA VAL A 260 -13.34 -7.26 20.82
C VAL A 260 -12.44 -7.27 19.58
N LEU A 261 -11.14 -7.18 19.76
CA LEU A 261 -10.18 -7.19 18.65
C LEU A 261 -9.85 -8.62 18.26
N VAL A 262 -9.90 -8.94 16.97
CA VAL A 262 -9.38 -10.19 16.42
C VAL A 262 -8.28 -9.89 15.41
N ALA A 263 -7.04 -10.13 15.79
CA ALA A 263 -5.85 -9.71 15.07
C ALA A 263 -5.17 -10.87 14.34
N PHE A 264 -5.09 -10.76 13.01
CA PHE A 264 -4.34 -11.66 12.14
C PHE A 264 -3.03 -11.01 11.72
N ASP A 265 -1.91 -11.36 12.36
CA ASP A 265 -0.58 -10.89 11.98
C ASP A 265 0.01 -11.68 10.82
N LYS A 266 0.75 -10.96 9.96
CA LYS A 266 1.29 -11.44 8.69
C LYS A 266 0.20 -12.07 7.81
N CYS A 267 -1.01 -11.51 7.82
CA CYS A 267 -2.24 -12.11 7.27
C CYS A 267 -2.14 -12.60 5.81
N ILE A 268 -1.31 -11.97 4.97
CA ILE A 268 -1.07 -12.42 3.58
C ILE A 268 -0.53 -13.86 3.53
N LYS A 269 0.17 -14.31 4.56
CA LYS A 269 0.69 -15.67 4.64
C LYS A 269 -0.37 -16.73 4.87
N MET A 270 -1.62 -16.33 5.09
CA MET A 270 -2.78 -17.24 5.07
C MET A 270 -3.14 -17.70 3.65
N ILE A 271 -2.69 -16.98 2.62
CA ILE A 271 -2.87 -17.36 1.22
C ILE A 271 -1.85 -18.43 0.87
N VAL A 272 -2.32 -19.67 0.65
CA VAL A 272 -1.47 -20.83 0.39
C VAL A 272 -1.06 -20.91 -1.07
N THR A 273 -2.04 -20.93 -1.98
CA THR A 273 -1.95 -20.81 -3.46
C THR A 273 -3.33 -21.20 -4.03
N THR A 274 -3.96 -20.37 -4.87
CA THR A 274 -5.15 -20.77 -5.66
C THR A 274 -5.12 -20.20 -7.08
N PRO A 275 -5.66 -20.94 -8.07
CA PRO A 275 -5.82 -20.52 -9.47
C PRO A 275 -6.99 -19.55 -9.73
N TYR A 276 -7.76 -19.20 -8.69
CA TYR A 276 -8.90 -18.27 -8.75
C TYR A 276 -8.75 -17.17 -7.67
N MET A 277 -8.61 -15.91 -8.09
CA MET A 277 -8.23 -14.77 -7.25
C MET A 277 -9.35 -14.28 -6.32
N ASP A 278 -10.62 -14.56 -6.63
CA ASP A 278 -11.76 -14.19 -5.79
C ASP A 278 -11.97 -15.15 -4.60
N ASN A 279 -11.57 -16.42 -4.75
CA ASN A 279 -11.77 -17.48 -3.76
C ASN A 279 -10.44 -17.84 -3.08
N ASN A 280 -9.97 -16.95 -2.22
CA ASN A 280 -8.82 -17.19 -1.35
C ASN A 280 -9.21 -17.09 0.13
N GLN A 281 -8.39 -17.66 1.01
CA GLN A 281 -8.68 -17.72 2.44
C GLN A 281 -8.84 -16.32 3.05
N LEU A 282 -8.10 -15.31 2.56
CA LEU A 282 -8.15 -13.96 3.13
C LEU A 282 -9.44 -13.23 2.76
N ASN A 283 -9.93 -13.37 1.51
CA ASN A 283 -11.25 -12.88 1.10
C ASN A 283 -12.36 -13.58 1.88
N SER A 284 -12.23 -14.90 2.05
CA SER A 284 -13.15 -15.69 2.85
C SER A 284 -13.21 -15.25 4.32
N LEU A 285 -12.08 -14.82 4.90
CA LEU A 285 -12.04 -14.22 6.23
C LEU A 285 -12.81 -12.88 6.29
N CYS A 286 -12.74 -12.06 5.24
CA CYS A 286 -13.55 -10.85 5.14
C CYS A 286 -15.05 -11.20 5.03
N HIS A 287 -15.42 -12.22 4.25
CA HIS A 287 -16.80 -12.71 4.18
C HIS A 287 -17.31 -13.21 5.55
N ALA A 288 -16.46 -13.92 6.31
CA ALA A 288 -16.77 -14.35 7.66
C ALA A 288 -17.07 -13.15 8.57
N TRP A 289 -16.32 -12.05 8.46
CA TRP A 289 -16.56 -10.85 9.26
C TRP A 289 -17.83 -10.09 8.89
N ASN A 290 -18.23 -10.11 7.62
CA ASN A 290 -19.55 -9.63 7.21
C ASN A 290 -20.66 -10.46 7.86
N TYR A 291 -20.51 -11.79 7.87
CA TYR A 291 -21.47 -12.68 8.52
C TYR A 291 -21.53 -12.45 10.04
N VAL A 292 -20.38 -12.32 10.72
CA VAL A 292 -20.32 -11.99 12.15
C VAL A 292 -21.04 -10.66 12.45
N GLY A 293 -20.88 -9.64 11.60
CA GLY A 293 -21.64 -8.39 11.72
C GLY A 293 -23.16 -8.57 11.62
N THR A 294 -23.64 -9.50 10.78
CA THR A 294 -25.08 -9.83 10.73
C THR A 294 -25.58 -10.54 11.99
N LEU A 295 -24.75 -11.38 12.61
CA LEU A 295 -25.07 -12.03 13.88
C LEU A 295 -25.13 -11.03 15.04
N GLN A 296 -24.21 -10.06 15.05
CA GLN A 296 -24.23 -8.98 16.02
C GLN A 296 -25.56 -8.21 15.98
N ALA A 297 -26.02 -7.82 14.78
CA ALA A 297 -27.29 -7.11 14.63
C ALA A 297 -28.50 -7.98 15.01
N LYS A 298 -28.42 -9.30 14.86
CA LYS A 298 -29.53 -10.23 15.10
C LYS A 298 -29.65 -10.68 16.56
N TYR A 299 -28.53 -10.87 17.24
CA TYR A 299 -28.45 -11.45 18.59
C TYR A 299 -27.89 -10.48 19.65
N GLU A 300 -27.65 -9.22 19.28
CA GLU A 300 -27.11 -8.18 20.16
C GLU A 300 -25.81 -8.61 20.87
N THR A 301 -24.94 -9.32 20.14
CA THR A 301 -23.64 -9.74 20.66
C THR A 301 -22.68 -8.56 20.81
N LEU A 302 -21.55 -8.78 21.47
CA LEU A 302 -20.41 -7.88 21.38
C LEU A 302 -20.01 -7.67 19.90
N SER A 303 -19.48 -6.48 19.61
CA SER A 303 -18.85 -6.21 18.32
C SER A 303 -17.46 -6.83 18.26
N PHE A 304 -17.18 -7.56 17.17
CA PHE A 304 -15.88 -8.14 16.88
C PHE A 304 -15.23 -7.37 15.73
N TRP A 305 -14.09 -6.75 15.98
CA TRP A 305 -13.36 -5.94 15.01
C TRP A 305 -12.16 -6.71 14.44
N LEU A 306 -12.14 -6.91 13.11
CA LEU A 306 -11.03 -7.60 12.45
C LEU A 306 -9.82 -6.67 12.28
N VAL A 307 -8.64 -7.08 12.74
CA VAL A 307 -7.39 -6.35 12.52
C VAL A 307 -6.47 -7.17 11.63
N LEU A 308 -6.27 -6.74 10.39
CA LEU A 308 -5.41 -7.42 9.42
C LEU A 308 -4.03 -6.76 9.38
N MET A 309 -3.00 -7.40 9.93
CA MET A 309 -1.66 -6.80 9.98
C MET A 309 -0.71 -7.43 8.95
N SER A 310 0.04 -6.58 8.26
CA SER A 310 1.00 -7.02 7.25
C SER A 310 2.15 -6.06 7.06
N THR A 311 3.23 -6.57 6.45
CA THR A 311 4.38 -5.78 6.00
C THR A 311 4.39 -5.58 4.49
N SER A 312 3.48 -6.25 3.76
CA SER A 312 3.33 -6.07 2.33
C SER A 312 2.16 -5.14 2.07
N SER A 313 2.35 -4.20 1.15
CA SER A 313 1.28 -3.33 0.64
C SER A 313 0.16 -4.13 -0.03
N SER A 314 0.37 -5.40 -0.40
CA SER A 314 -0.63 -6.32 -0.99
C SER A 314 -1.93 -6.42 -0.19
N THR A 315 -1.91 -6.15 1.13
CA THR A 315 -3.13 -6.12 1.96
C THR A 315 -4.05 -4.94 1.59
N ALA A 316 -3.51 -3.86 1.03
CA ALA A 316 -4.29 -2.73 0.52
C ALA A 316 -4.90 -3.00 -0.88
N TYR A 317 -4.45 -4.02 -1.60
CA TYR A 317 -4.96 -4.40 -2.92
C TYR A 317 -6.23 -5.27 -2.84
N LEU A 318 -6.65 -5.67 -1.64
CA LEU A 318 -7.88 -6.46 -1.41
C LEU A 318 -9.17 -5.64 -1.61
N VAL A 319 -9.06 -4.41 -2.12
CA VAL A 319 -10.18 -3.50 -2.33
C VAL A 319 -10.04 -2.80 -3.70
N GLU A 320 -10.10 -3.57 -4.80
CA GLU A 320 -9.95 -3.03 -6.16
C GLU A 320 -11.25 -2.82 -6.93
N HIS A 321 -11.23 -1.73 -7.69
CA HIS A 321 -11.83 -1.43 -8.99
C HIS A 321 -10.78 -0.54 -9.69
N ALA A 322 -10.45 -0.70 -10.96
CA ALA A 322 -9.49 0.20 -11.59
C ALA A 322 -10.18 1.51 -12.00
N SER A 323 -9.55 2.66 -11.70
CA SER A 323 -9.87 4.01 -12.22
C SER A 323 -11.10 4.76 -11.67
N SER A 324 -11.11 4.99 -10.35
CA SER A 324 -11.88 6.09 -9.73
C SER A 324 -10.99 6.82 -8.70
N HIS A 325 -11.32 8.07 -8.34
CA HIS A 325 -10.56 8.80 -7.31
C HIS A 325 -10.51 8.04 -5.97
N ASP A 326 -11.48 7.17 -5.68
CA ASP A 326 -11.50 6.34 -4.48
C ASP A 326 -10.34 5.32 -4.43
N HIS A 327 -9.75 5.00 -5.58
CA HIS A 327 -8.58 4.13 -5.63
C HIS A 327 -7.31 4.83 -5.16
N LEU A 328 -7.15 6.12 -5.47
CA LEU A 328 -5.99 6.91 -5.03
C LEU A 328 -6.00 7.12 -3.51
N ILE A 329 -7.20 7.22 -2.92
CA ILE A 329 -7.40 7.23 -1.46
C ILE A 329 -6.88 5.93 -0.82
N ARG A 330 -6.92 4.79 -1.53
CA ARG A 330 -6.51 3.48 -0.97
C ARG A 330 -5.02 3.17 -1.15
N TYR A 331 -4.26 3.98 -1.88
CA TYR A 331 -2.84 3.75 -2.10
C TYR A 331 -1.95 4.37 -0.99
N ARG A 332 -0.88 3.64 -0.65
CA ARG A 332 0.21 4.01 0.28
C ARG A 332 -0.19 4.12 1.76
N ARG A 333 -1.06 5.05 2.16
CA ARG A 333 -1.49 5.18 3.57
C ARG A 333 -2.86 4.55 3.79
N PRO A 334 -2.96 3.50 4.63
CA PRO A 334 -4.23 2.84 4.95
C PRO A 334 -5.24 3.69 5.71
N LEU A 335 -4.82 4.86 6.22
CA LEU A 335 -5.68 5.75 7.02
C LEU A 335 -6.55 6.67 6.16
N TRP A 336 -6.20 6.95 4.90
CA TRP A 336 -7.03 7.82 4.07
C TRP A 336 -8.47 7.30 3.88
N PRO A 337 -8.71 5.99 3.66
CA PRO A 337 -10.06 5.44 3.60
C PRO A 337 -10.87 5.53 4.91
N SER A 338 -10.25 5.87 6.06
CA SER A 338 -10.95 6.01 7.34
C SER A 338 -11.45 7.43 7.62
N PHE A 339 -11.18 8.40 6.74
CA PHE A 339 -11.73 9.75 6.86
C PHE A 339 -13.14 9.82 6.28
N GLU A 340 -14.00 10.66 6.87
CA GLU A 340 -15.35 10.90 6.34
C GLU A 340 -15.31 11.44 4.89
N CYS A 341 -16.10 10.82 4.01
CA CYS A 341 -16.12 11.16 2.59
C CYS A 341 -16.63 12.59 2.29
N SER A 342 -17.50 13.13 3.14
CA SER A 342 -18.14 14.45 2.94
C SER A 342 -17.14 15.61 2.93
N ASN A 343 -16.11 15.54 3.78
CA ASN A 343 -15.10 16.58 3.96
C ASN A 343 -13.67 16.07 3.71
N PHE A 344 -13.52 14.98 2.96
CA PHE A 344 -12.24 14.28 2.79
C PHE A 344 -11.11 15.23 2.32
N TRP A 345 -11.31 15.91 1.19
CA TRP A 345 -10.28 16.77 0.59
C TRP A 345 -9.97 18.01 1.43
N ASP A 346 -10.95 18.55 2.15
CA ASP A 346 -10.74 19.67 3.07
C ASP A 346 -9.88 19.24 4.27
N ASN A 347 -10.12 18.04 4.81
CA ASN A 347 -9.28 17.47 5.86
C ASN A 347 -7.85 17.20 5.38
N VAL A 348 -7.69 16.73 4.13
CA VAL A 348 -6.36 16.51 3.54
C VAL A 348 -5.64 17.85 3.31
N LEU A 349 -6.35 18.90 2.86
CA LEU A 349 -5.81 20.26 2.72
C LEU A 349 -5.25 20.78 4.05
N VAL A 350 -6.03 20.70 5.12
CA VAL A 350 -5.59 21.12 6.46
C VAL A 350 -4.38 20.32 6.92
N LYS A 351 -4.37 19.01 6.67
CA LYS A 351 -3.23 18.13 7.00
C LYS A 351 -1.96 18.43 6.21
N LEU A 352 -2.09 18.86 4.97
CA LEU A 352 -0.94 19.22 4.15
C LEU A 352 -0.39 20.61 4.54
N GLN A 353 -1.28 21.56 4.82
CA GLN A 353 -0.92 22.95 5.08
C GLN A 353 -0.57 23.23 6.55
N GLY A 354 -0.93 22.32 7.47
CA GLY A 354 -0.85 22.56 8.91
C GLY A 354 -1.79 23.65 9.41
N SER A 355 -2.70 24.15 8.57
CA SER A 355 -3.61 25.26 8.90
C SER A 355 -4.84 25.26 7.97
N GLU A 356 -5.87 26.01 8.38
CA GLU A 356 -7.11 26.18 7.58
C GLU A 356 -6.92 27.06 6.34
N ALA A 357 -5.83 27.84 6.30
CA ALA A 357 -5.54 28.73 5.19
C ALA A 357 -4.10 28.55 4.70
N PHE A 358 -3.92 28.61 3.39
CA PHE A 358 -2.63 28.62 2.72
C PHE A 358 -2.11 30.06 2.58
N SER A 359 -0.81 30.26 2.77
CA SER A 359 -0.10 31.50 2.48
C SER A 359 1.17 31.19 1.67
N ALA A 360 1.28 31.82 0.50
CA ALA A 360 2.48 31.71 -0.33
C ALA A 360 3.72 32.38 0.31
N ASP A 361 3.54 33.21 1.33
CA ASP A 361 4.64 33.81 2.11
C ASP A 361 5.16 32.86 3.19
N ASN A 362 4.44 31.76 3.47
CA ASN A 362 4.86 30.77 4.44
C ASN A 362 5.79 29.74 3.80
N MET A 363 7.10 29.92 4.01
CA MET A 363 8.16 29.04 3.52
C MET A 363 7.91 27.55 3.80
N ALA A 364 7.40 27.19 4.99
CA ALA A 364 7.17 25.78 5.36
C ALA A 364 6.04 25.15 4.54
N GLN A 365 4.98 25.91 4.25
CA GLN A 365 3.87 25.47 3.41
C GLN A 365 4.33 25.30 1.94
N CYS A 366 5.06 26.29 1.40
CA CYS A 366 5.62 26.22 0.05
C CYS A 366 6.61 25.05 -0.10
N PHE A 367 7.51 24.86 0.85
CA PHE A 367 8.44 23.73 0.85
C PHE A 367 7.71 22.40 0.87
N SER A 368 6.68 22.24 1.71
CA SER A 368 5.96 20.97 1.84
C SER A 368 5.24 20.56 0.55
N ILE A 369 4.61 21.53 -0.13
CA ILE A 369 4.00 21.34 -1.46
C ILE A 369 5.06 20.86 -2.46
N MET A 370 6.18 21.59 -2.56
CA MET A 370 7.22 21.27 -3.53
C MET A 370 7.98 19.99 -3.18
N ALA A 371 8.15 19.68 -1.90
CA ALA A 371 8.81 18.46 -1.43
C ALA A 371 8.03 17.20 -1.82
N LEU A 372 6.70 17.23 -1.72
CA LEU A 372 5.82 16.15 -2.20
C LEU A 372 5.89 15.96 -3.71
N ARG A 373 5.92 17.05 -4.47
CA ARG A 373 5.91 17.00 -5.95
C ARG A 373 7.26 16.57 -6.52
N LEU A 374 8.36 17.06 -5.93
CA LEU A 374 9.71 16.93 -6.47
C LEU A 374 10.58 15.87 -5.77
N ALA A 375 10.02 15.13 -4.80
CA ALA A 375 10.74 14.14 -3.98
C ALA A 375 11.89 14.72 -3.16
N LEU A 376 11.69 15.89 -2.55
CA LEU A 376 12.74 16.56 -1.78
C LEU A 376 12.88 15.94 -0.39
N GLY A 377 14.14 15.78 0.02
CA GLY A 377 14.52 15.55 1.40
C GLY A 377 15.21 16.78 1.98
N LEU A 378 15.13 16.94 3.29
CA LEU A 378 15.91 17.96 4.00
C LEU A 378 16.99 17.28 4.84
N VAL A 379 18.23 17.75 4.70
CA VAL A 379 19.38 17.31 5.50
C VAL A 379 20.02 18.55 6.11
N PRO A 380 20.02 18.71 7.44
CA PRO A 380 20.62 19.88 8.07
C PRO A 380 22.14 19.78 7.98
N VAL A 381 22.77 20.89 7.61
CA VAL A 381 24.22 20.95 7.48
C VAL A 381 24.81 21.23 8.85
N HIS A 382 25.58 20.29 9.37
CA HIS A 382 26.30 20.45 10.64
C HIS A 382 27.58 21.26 10.40
N GLU A 383 27.46 22.53 10.02
CA GLU A 383 28.59 23.47 10.09
C GLU A 383 28.60 24.13 11.48
N GLY A 384 29.74 23.99 12.16
CA GLY A 384 29.88 24.23 13.60
C GLY A 384 29.26 25.53 14.09
N GLY A 385 28.23 25.42 14.94
CA GLY A 385 27.75 26.48 15.81
C GLY A 385 27.03 27.66 15.15
N GLY A 386 26.70 27.60 13.86
CA GLY A 386 26.01 28.70 13.16
C GLY A 386 24.52 28.82 13.51
N THR A 387 24.00 30.05 13.53
CA THR A 387 22.56 30.38 13.60
C THR A 387 21.73 29.62 12.57
N LEU A 388 22.32 29.35 11.40
CA LEU A 388 21.78 28.57 10.29
C LEU A 388 21.31 27.15 10.70
N PHE A 389 22.03 26.46 11.59
CA PHE A 389 21.64 25.12 12.04
C PHE A 389 20.39 25.16 12.93
N GLY A 390 20.26 26.19 13.77
CA GLY A 390 19.10 26.39 14.63
C GLY A 390 17.84 26.69 13.81
N GLU A 391 17.96 27.52 12.78
CA GLU A 391 16.86 27.86 11.87
C GLU A 391 16.44 26.65 11.02
N GLN A 392 17.40 25.89 10.47
CA GLN A 392 17.13 24.65 9.74
C GLN A 392 16.43 23.61 10.62
N LYS A 393 16.86 23.45 11.87
CA LYS A 393 16.23 22.52 12.82
C LYS A 393 14.81 22.94 13.17
N LEU A 394 14.57 24.23 13.47
CA LEU A 394 13.23 24.74 13.77
C LEU A 394 12.29 24.59 12.57
N PHE A 395 12.81 24.79 11.36
CA PHE A 395 12.08 24.56 10.12
C PHE A 395 11.70 23.08 9.94
N MET A 396 12.64 22.16 10.23
CA MET A 396 12.39 20.71 10.19
C MET A 396 11.34 20.26 11.19
N ASP A 397 11.42 20.73 12.43
CA ASP A 397 10.45 20.39 13.48
C ASP A 397 9.04 20.82 13.04
N LYS A 398 8.90 22.03 12.48
CA LYS A 398 7.63 22.50 11.88
C LYS A 398 7.19 21.65 10.68
N ALA A 399 8.11 21.32 9.77
CA ALA A 399 7.83 20.48 8.60
C ALA A 399 7.39 19.04 8.97
N MET A 400 7.92 18.47 10.05
CA MET A 400 7.49 17.17 10.55
C MET A 400 6.15 17.23 11.27
N ASP A 401 6.03 18.14 12.25
CA ASP A 401 4.87 18.19 13.14
C ASP A 401 3.59 18.51 12.38
N TRP A 402 3.68 19.33 11.33
CA TRP A 402 2.51 19.90 10.66
C TRP A 402 2.33 19.48 9.19
N HIS A 403 3.37 18.97 8.52
CA HIS A 403 3.36 18.79 7.06
C HIS A 403 3.67 17.37 6.57
N MET A 404 3.45 16.36 7.43
CA MET A 404 3.37 14.93 7.07
C MET A 404 4.65 14.31 6.48
N CYS A 405 5.80 14.97 6.65
CA CYS A 405 7.10 14.43 6.27
C CYS A 405 7.53 13.27 7.19
N MET A 406 8.40 12.37 6.68
CA MET A 406 8.83 11.17 7.41
C MET A 406 10.31 11.19 7.74
N VAL A 407 10.67 10.83 8.97
CA VAL A 407 12.07 10.58 9.35
C VAL A 407 12.55 9.31 8.66
N SER A 408 13.53 9.44 7.78
CA SER A 408 14.12 8.32 7.05
C SER A 408 15.31 7.71 7.78
N CYS A 409 16.15 8.53 8.39
CA CYS A 409 17.22 8.07 9.28
C CYS A 409 17.63 9.16 10.29
N ILE A 410 18.29 8.73 11.36
CA ILE A 410 18.98 9.61 12.31
C ILE A 410 20.44 9.16 12.31
N SER A 411 21.35 10.07 11.97
CA SER A 411 22.79 9.74 11.96
C SER A 411 23.37 9.68 13.39
N ASN A 412 24.59 9.16 13.49
CA ASN A 412 25.36 9.13 14.73
C ASN A 412 25.59 10.53 15.35
N ASN A 413 25.47 11.59 14.55
CA ASN A 413 25.61 12.97 15.01
C ASN A 413 24.26 13.60 15.41
N ALA A 414 23.21 12.79 15.59
CA ALA A 414 21.84 13.23 15.85
C ALA A 414 21.22 14.10 14.74
N THR A 415 21.84 14.15 13.56
CA THR A 415 21.25 14.75 12.35
C THR A 415 20.09 13.89 11.90
N MET A 416 18.89 14.46 11.88
CA MET A 416 17.69 13.84 11.36
C MET A 416 17.62 14.02 9.84
N TYR A 417 17.20 12.99 9.12
CA TYR A 417 16.95 13.04 7.69
C TYR A 417 15.46 12.90 7.47
N ILE A 418 14.88 13.86 6.77
CA ILE A 418 13.45 13.90 6.53
C ILE A 418 13.21 13.78 5.03
N ASN A 419 12.30 12.88 4.67
CA ASN A 419 11.87 12.69 3.28
C ASN A 419 10.37 12.94 3.16
N SER A 420 9.97 13.49 2.02
CA SER A 420 8.55 13.58 1.67
C SER A 420 7.98 12.19 1.32
N PRO A 421 6.77 11.83 1.82
CA PRO A 421 6.15 10.58 1.42
C PRO A 421 5.61 10.64 -0.01
N SER A 422 5.88 9.60 -0.81
CA SER A 422 5.20 9.41 -2.11
C SER A 422 3.73 9.01 -1.88
N GLU A 423 2.84 10.00 -1.71
CA GLU A 423 1.42 9.79 -1.43
C GLU A 423 0.51 10.51 -2.44
N PRO A 424 -0.27 9.77 -3.26
CA PRO A 424 -1.09 10.39 -4.31
C PRO A 424 -2.11 11.39 -3.77
N VAL A 425 -2.71 11.11 -2.61
CA VAL A 425 -3.70 12.00 -1.97
C VAL A 425 -3.09 13.36 -1.59
N LEU A 426 -1.91 13.36 -0.97
CA LEU A 426 -1.20 14.60 -0.62
C LEU A 426 -0.72 15.34 -1.87
N VAL A 427 -0.30 14.60 -2.90
CA VAL A 427 0.16 15.17 -4.16
C VAL A 427 -0.98 15.83 -4.93
N ILE A 428 -2.15 15.20 -5.02
CA ILE A 428 -3.36 15.82 -5.62
C ILE A 428 -3.72 17.10 -4.85
N THR A 429 -3.60 17.06 -3.53
CA THR A 429 -3.87 18.22 -2.68
C THR A 429 -2.87 19.35 -2.91
N ALA A 430 -1.58 19.02 -3.06
CA ALA A 430 -0.55 19.97 -3.47
C ALA A 430 -0.89 20.61 -4.83
N SER A 431 -1.30 19.81 -5.82
CA SER A 431 -1.76 20.30 -7.12
C SER A 431 -3.00 21.19 -7.01
N LEU A 432 -3.98 20.85 -6.16
CA LEU A 432 -5.15 21.69 -5.92
C LEU A 432 -4.75 23.08 -5.40
N ILE A 433 -3.81 23.15 -4.46
CA ILE A 433 -3.33 24.43 -3.93
C ILE A 433 -2.62 25.25 -5.03
N MET A 434 -1.79 24.59 -5.83
CA MET A 434 -1.02 25.26 -6.89
C MET A 434 -1.89 25.72 -8.07
N LEU A 435 -2.84 24.89 -8.52
CA LEU A 435 -3.61 25.10 -9.76
C LEU A 435 -5.02 25.64 -9.54
N CYS A 436 -5.61 25.44 -8.36
CA CYS A 436 -6.98 25.85 -8.07
C CYS A 436 -6.96 26.97 -7.04
N THR A 437 -7.10 28.21 -7.52
CA THR A 437 -7.30 29.37 -6.64
C THR A 437 -8.55 29.10 -5.81
N ALA A 438 -8.38 28.94 -4.49
CA ALA A 438 -9.50 28.81 -3.58
C ALA A 438 -10.44 29.99 -3.84
N THR A 439 -11.66 29.69 -4.29
CA THR A 439 -12.76 30.61 -4.53
C THR A 439 -13.27 31.16 -3.19
N LYS A 440 -12.42 31.90 -2.47
CA LYS A 440 -12.92 32.88 -1.51
C LYS A 440 -13.45 34.05 -2.33
N LYS A 441 -14.77 34.08 -2.51
CA LYS A 441 -15.50 35.27 -2.94
C LYS A 441 -14.98 36.46 -2.11
N LEU A 442 -14.60 37.55 -2.80
CA LEU A 442 -13.98 38.78 -2.31
C LEU A 442 -12.43 38.79 -2.22
N GLU A 443 -11.74 38.79 -3.35
CA GLU A 443 -10.44 39.49 -3.49
C GLU A 443 -10.41 40.12 -4.91
N PRO A 444 -10.09 41.41 -5.10
CA PRO A 444 -10.21 42.10 -6.40
C PRO A 444 -9.15 41.72 -7.44
N LYS A 445 -8.15 40.92 -7.06
CA LYS A 445 -7.11 40.39 -7.96
C LYS A 445 -6.90 38.91 -7.67
N ALA A 446 -7.11 38.07 -8.68
CA ALA A 446 -6.71 36.67 -8.61
C ALA A 446 -5.18 36.62 -8.42
N VAL A 447 -4.72 36.28 -7.22
CA VAL A 447 -3.30 36.02 -6.96
C VAL A 447 -2.93 34.76 -7.73
N ASP A 448 -1.92 34.85 -8.60
CA ASP A 448 -1.33 33.69 -9.26
C ASP A 448 -0.57 32.86 -8.21
N MET A 449 -1.30 31.93 -7.60
CA MET A 449 -0.80 31.08 -6.53
C MET A 449 0.35 30.19 -7.01
N TYR A 450 0.30 29.72 -8.25
CA TYR A 450 1.34 28.87 -8.84
C TYR A 450 2.67 29.62 -8.88
N SER A 451 2.68 30.81 -9.49
CA SER A 451 3.87 31.66 -9.57
C SER A 451 4.35 32.13 -8.20
N SER A 452 3.42 32.40 -7.28
CA SER A 452 3.76 32.82 -5.91
C SER A 452 4.46 31.70 -5.13
N ILE A 453 3.95 30.46 -5.21
CA ILE A 453 4.58 29.29 -4.58
C ILE A 453 5.96 29.01 -5.17
N MET A 454 6.07 29.02 -6.49
CA MET A 454 7.36 28.82 -7.17
C MET A 454 8.37 29.91 -6.82
N GLY A 455 7.94 31.17 -6.80
CA GLY A 455 8.75 32.32 -6.43
C GLY A 455 9.23 32.27 -4.99
N SER A 456 8.34 31.95 -4.04
CA SER A 456 8.71 31.77 -2.63
C SER A 456 9.62 30.56 -2.41
N PHE A 457 9.34 29.44 -3.08
CA PHE A 457 10.21 28.27 -3.01
C PHE A 457 11.62 28.60 -3.54
N GLN A 458 11.72 29.28 -4.68
CA GLN A 458 12.99 29.71 -5.23
C GLN A 458 13.69 30.74 -4.35
N GLY A 459 13.00 31.80 -3.93
CA GLY A 459 13.58 32.94 -3.24
C GLY A 459 13.83 32.74 -1.75
N GLN A 460 13.15 31.78 -1.12
CA GLN A 460 13.23 31.57 0.33
C GLN A 460 13.72 30.17 0.69
N CYS A 461 13.28 29.12 -0.01
CA CYS A 461 13.72 27.75 0.30
C CYS A 461 15.05 27.40 -0.37
N LEU A 462 15.34 27.97 -1.55
CA LEU A 462 16.57 27.71 -2.29
C LEU A 462 17.66 28.80 -2.08
N VAL A 463 17.38 29.95 -1.46
CA VAL A 463 18.41 31.01 -1.32
C VAL A 463 19.31 30.81 -0.08
N ASP A 464 18.82 30.18 1.00
CA ASP A 464 19.51 30.20 2.32
C ASP A 464 19.78 28.82 2.96
N LEU A 465 20.03 27.79 2.14
CA LEU A 465 20.44 26.47 2.63
C LEU A 465 21.66 25.97 1.86
N ALA A 466 22.87 26.36 2.29
CA ALA A 466 24.12 25.65 2.02
C ALA A 466 24.25 25.05 0.59
N ILE A 467 23.92 25.83 -0.44
CA ILE A 467 24.00 25.47 -1.87
C ILE A 467 25.44 25.62 -2.35
N THR A 468 26.40 25.02 -1.64
CA THR A 468 27.82 25.07 -2.04
C THR A 468 28.39 23.70 -2.41
N ARG A 469 27.56 22.66 -2.65
CA ARG A 469 28.08 21.31 -2.98
C ARG A 469 27.30 20.51 -4.04
N PHE A 470 26.74 21.18 -5.04
CA PHE A 470 25.96 20.47 -6.07
C PHE A 470 26.70 20.37 -7.41
N LYS A 471 27.24 19.18 -7.69
CA LYS A 471 27.31 18.64 -9.06
C LYS A 471 26.43 17.39 -9.08
N GLY A 472 25.40 17.37 -9.92
CA GLY A 472 24.49 16.22 -10.06
C GLY A 472 23.07 16.38 -9.46
N MET A 473 22.86 17.12 -8.36
CA MET A 473 21.50 17.25 -7.78
C MET A 473 20.68 18.45 -8.31
N HIS A 474 21.30 19.54 -8.78
CA HIS A 474 20.54 20.64 -9.41
C HIS A 474 19.92 20.25 -10.74
N GLY A 475 20.62 19.43 -11.52
CA GLY A 475 20.08 18.90 -12.77
C GLY A 475 18.88 17.98 -12.53
N GLU A 476 18.95 17.13 -11.50
CA GLU A 476 17.81 16.29 -11.08
C GLU A 476 16.62 17.14 -10.62
N LEU A 477 16.86 18.13 -9.76
CA LEU A 477 15.82 19.04 -9.27
C LEU A 477 15.16 19.84 -10.40
N ALA A 478 15.96 20.45 -11.26
CA ALA A 478 15.46 21.20 -12.41
C ALA A 478 14.68 20.30 -13.37
N SER A 479 15.12 19.06 -13.56
CA SER A 479 14.39 18.08 -14.39
C SER A 479 13.05 17.71 -13.79
N HIS A 480 12.98 17.49 -12.47
CA HIS A 480 11.72 17.25 -11.79
C HIS A 480 10.79 18.47 -11.92
N MET A 481 11.31 19.69 -11.76
CA MET A 481 10.53 20.92 -11.91
C MET A 481 9.95 21.03 -13.32
N VAL A 482 10.79 20.89 -14.36
CA VAL A 482 10.35 20.97 -15.76
C VAL A 482 9.25 19.94 -16.03
N LEU A 483 9.47 18.67 -15.68
CA LEU A 483 8.48 17.60 -15.92
C LEU A 483 7.17 17.82 -15.16
N ILE A 484 7.22 18.31 -13.92
CA ILE A 484 6.03 18.65 -13.14
C ILE A 484 5.27 19.85 -13.72
N VAL A 485 5.98 20.91 -14.11
CA VAL A 485 5.39 22.10 -14.73
C VAL A 485 4.73 21.74 -16.06
N THR A 486 5.36 20.92 -16.88
CA THR A 486 4.79 20.39 -18.13
C THR A 486 3.48 19.63 -17.87
N TRP A 487 3.45 18.76 -16.86
CA TRP A 487 2.22 18.05 -16.50
C TRP A 487 1.13 19.00 -15.98
N ASP A 488 1.51 19.98 -15.15
CA ASP A 488 0.60 21.01 -14.63
C ASP A 488 0.01 21.87 -15.74
N ALA A 489 0.80 22.25 -16.74
CA ALA A 489 0.35 23.00 -17.90
C ALA A 489 -0.72 22.23 -18.69
N ALA A 490 -0.51 20.93 -18.91
CA ALA A 490 -1.50 20.06 -19.54
C ALA A 490 -2.81 20.01 -18.75
N LYS A 491 -2.73 19.88 -17.42
CA LYS A 491 -3.91 19.86 -16.54
C LYS A 491 -4.61 21.20 -16.41
N HIS A 492 -3.86 22.29 -16.40
CA HIS A 492 -4.41 23.64 -16.32
C HIS A 492 -5.35 23.92 -17.52
N LYS A 493 -4.97 23.47 -18.72
CA LYS A 493 -5.83 23.57 -19.92
C LYS A 493 -7.15 22.81 -19.75
N GLU A 494 -7.13 21.59 -19.20
CA GLU A 494 -8.34 20.82 -18.92
C GLU A 494 -9.22 21.48 -17.83
N LEU A 495 -8.61 22.03 -16.78
CA LEU A 495 -9.32 22.69 -15.68
C LEU A 495 -10.03 23.97 -16.15
N GLY A 496 -9.43 24.73 -17.07
CA GLY A 496 -10.01 25.95 -17.63
C GLY A 496 -11.33 25.75 -18.38
N VAL A 497 -11.67 24.51 -18.77
CA VAL A 497 -12.90 24.17 -19.49
C VAL A 497 -14.08 23.89 -18.54
N LEU A 498 -13.84 23.72 -17.24
CA LEU A 498 -14.88 23.37 -16.28
C LEU A 498 -15.83 24.54 -15.99
N LYS A 499 -17.13 24.33 -16.26
CA LYS A 499 -18.20 25.33 -15.99
C LYS A 499 -18.54 25.50 -14.51
N GLN A 500 -18.25 24.51 -13.66
CA GLN A 500 -18.57 24.51 -12.23
C GLN A 500 -17.36 24.07 -11.41
N GLN A 501 -16.83 24.99 -10.61
CA GLN A 501 -15.58 24.84 -9.86
C GLN A 501 -15.88 24.31 -8.45
N THR A 502 -15.96 22.99 -8.33
CA THR A 502 -15.95 22.31 -7.02
C THR A 502 -14.62 21.57 -6.85
N THR A 503 -14.15 21.41 -5.61
CA THR A 503 -12.94 20.65 -5.28
C THR A 503 -12.98 19.25 -5.90
N LEU A 504 -14.13 18.58 -5.86
CA LEU A 504 -14.31 17.26 -6.44
C LEU A 504 -14.16 17.24 -7.97
N ASN A 505 -14.64 18.28 -8.67
CA ASN A 505 -14.46 18.37 -10.13
C ASN A 505 -13.00 18.60 -10.50
N HIS A 506 -12.27 19.42 -9.73
CA HIS A 506 -10.84 19.63 -9.93
C HIS A 506 -10.05 18.35 -9.68
N VAL A 507 -10.33 17.64 -8.58
CA VAL A 507 -9.74 16.32 -8.29
C VAL A 507 -9.96 15.36 -9.46
N LYS A 508 -11.19 15.26 -9.97
CA LYS A 508 -11.50 14.38 -11.12
C LYS A 508 -10.67 14.69 -12.36
N VAL A 509 -10.31 15.96 -12.61
CA VAL A 509 -9.44 16.34 -13.73
C VAL A 509 -7.97 16.01 -13.44
N LEU A 510 -7.50 16.33 -12.23
CA LEU A 510 -6.12 16.06 -11.81
C LEU A 510 -5.80 14.56 -11.80
N THR A 511 -6.77 13.70 -11.47
CA THR A 511 -6.57 12.24 -11.45
C THR A 511 -6.71 11.56 -12.81
N ARG A 512 -7.07 12.30 -13.88
CA ARG A 512 -7.14 11.72 -15.22
C ARG A 512 -5.73 11.52 -15.78
N VAL A 513 -5.57 10.44 -16.51
CA VAL A 513 -4.38 10.19 -17.32
C VAL A 513 -4.19 11.26 -18.38
N VAL A 514 -2.95 11.47 -18.84
CA VAL A 514 -2.62 12.48 -19.86
C VAL A 514 -1.98 11.78 -21.06
N PRO A 515 -2.42 12.07 -22.30
CA PRO A 515 -1.72 11.62 -23.50
C PRO A 515 -0.24 12.00 -23.49
N LEU A 516 0.63 11.08 -23.90
CA LEU A 516 2.06 11.38 -24.00
C LEU A 516 2.34 12.55 -24.96
N GLU A 517 1.62 12.59 -26.08
CA GLU A 517 1.72 13.70 -27.05
C GLU A 517 1.47 15.07 -26.41
N THR A 518 0.51 15.17 -25.50
CA THR A 518 0.20 16.41 -24.78
C THR A 518 1.35 16.80 -23.84
N ILE A 519 1.92 15.83 -23.11
CA ILE A 519 3.09 16.10 -22.27
C ILE A 519 4.27 16.58 -23.12
N LEU A 520 4.54 15.93 -24.26
CA LEU A 520 5.64 16.32 -25.13
C LEU A 520 5.42 17.70 -25.77
N SER A 521 4.19 18.04 -26.16
CA SER A 521 3.88 19.37 -26.72
C SER A 521 3.97 20.50 -25.69
N GLU A 522 3.69 20.22 -24.41
CA GLU A 522 3.94 21.19 -23.34
C GLU A 522 5.42 21.27 -22.94
N LEU A 523 6.22 20.27 -23.32
CA LEU A 523 7.64 20.21 -22.95
C LEU A 523 8.53 20.94 -23.97
N ALA A 524 8.26 20.77 -25.27
CA ALA A 524 9.06 21.36 -26.33
C ALA A 524 8.29 21.49 -27.66
N ASP A 525 8.69 22.47 -28.47
CA ASP A 525 8.19 22.67 -29.83
C ASP A 525 8.90 21.72 -30.81
N LEU A 526 8.20 20.69 -31.26
CA LEU A 526 8.70 19.77 -32.28
C LEU A 526 8.37 20.26 -33.69
N ASN A 527 9.37 20.31 -34.57
CA ASN A 527 9.12 20.53 -36.00
C ASN A 527 8.39 19.32 -36.64
N GLU A 528 7.81 19.53 -37.82
CA GLU A 528 7.00 18.52 -38.53
C GLU A 528 7.77 17.20 -38.75
N ALA A 529 9.03 17.28 -39.19
CA ALA A 529 9.86 16.10 -39.44
C ALA A 529 10.16 15.28 -38.16
N ASN A 530 10.42 15.94 -37.04
CA ASN A 530 10.67 15.28 -35.76
C ASN A 530 9.38 14.70 -35.17
N THR A 531 8.26 15.42 -35.33
CA THR A 531 6.93 14.93 -34.97
C THR A 531 6.58 13.67 -35.75
N ASP A 532 6.79 13.67 -37.07
CA ASP A 532 6.58 12.50 -37.93
C ASP A 532 7.44 11.31 -37.52
N GLN A 533 8.73 11.56 -37.24
CA GLN A 533 9.63 10.50 -36.80
C GLN A 533 9.19 9.91 -35.45
N LEU A 534 8.65 10.73 -34.54
CA LEU A 534 8.18 10.32 -33.22
C LEU A 534 6.92 9.47 -33.36
N CYS A 535 5.97 9.95 -34.15
CA CYS A 535 4.77 9.22 -34.52
C CYS A 535 5.13 7.87 -35.14
N GLN A 536 6.04 7.83 -36.13
CA GLN A 536 6.49 6.59 -36.77
C GLN A 536 7.18 5.63 -35.80
N HIS A 537 7.91 6.13 -34.80
CA HIS A 537 8.53 5.29 -33.77
C HIS A 537 7.50 4.67 -32.83
N ILE A 538 6.54 5.46 -32.34
CA ILE A 538 5.43 4.98 -31.51
C ILE A 538 4.57 3.99 -32.29
N GLU A 539 4.27 4.28 -33.56
CA GLU A 539 3.51 3.38 -34.44
C GLU A 539 4.24 2.05 -34.67
N ARG A 540 5.56 2.04 -34.86
CA ARG A 540 6.35 0.80 -34.99
C ARG A 540 6.25 -0.05 -33.72
N VAL A 541 6.46 0.53 -32.54
CA VAL A 541 6.33 -0.20 -31.26
C VAL A 541 4.90 -0.73 -31.08
N GLN A 542 3.90 0.06 -31.45
CA GLN A 542 2.51 -0.37 -31.42
C GLN A 542 2.24 -1.52 -32.40
N GLN A 543 2.75 -1.47 -33.63
CA GLN A 543 2.59 -2.53 -34.63
C GLN A 543 3.26 -3.83 -34.18
N ASP A 544 4.48 -3.75 -33.67
CA ASP A 544 5.21 -4.89 -33.13
C ASP A 544 4.43 -5.54 -31.98
N GLY A 545 3.89 -4.73 -31.06
CA GLY A 545 3.02 -5.19 -29.98
C GLY A 545 1.64 -5.70 -30.45
N SER A 546 1.07 -5.16 -31.52
CA SER A 546 -0.27 -5.54 -32.01
C SER A 546 -0.35 -6.98 -32.50
N SER A 547 0.80 -7.58 -32.87
CA SER A 547 0.91 -9.00 -33.23
C SER A 547 0.62 -9.94 -32.06
N THR A 548 0.80 -9.46 -30.83
CA THR A 548 0.67 -10.23 -29.58
C THR A 548 -0.40 -9.69 -28.64
N HIS A 549 -0.87 -8.46 -28.86
CA HIS A 549 -1.78 -7.75 -27.96
C HIS A 549 -3.00 -7.14 -28.67
N THR A 550 -4.20 -7.63 -28.37
CA THR A 550 -5.46 -7.19 -29.00
C THR A 550 -5.79 -5.72 -28.71
N ALA A 551 -5.46 -5.18 -27.53
CA ALA A 551 -5.77 -3.80 -27.14
C ALA A 551 -4.88 -2.74 -27.83
N LEU A 552 -3.86 -3.17 -28.59
CA LEU A 552 -3.04 -2.31 -29.46
C LEU A 552 -3.57 -2.26 -30.91
N GLN A 553 -4.53 -3.11 -31.28
CA GLN A 553 -5.10 -3.16 -32.63
C GLN A 553 -5.94 -1.91 -32.91
N ARG A 554 -5.74 -1.29 -34.08
CA ARG A 554 -6.58 -0.16 -34.52
C ARG A 554 -8.03 -0.63 -34.73
N PRO A 555 -9.04 0.18 -34.37
CA PRO A 555 -10.43 -0.10 -34.70
C PRO A 555 -10.61 -0.34 -36.21
N ARG A 556 -11.48 -1.29 -36.59
CA ARG A 556 -11.83 -1.51 -38.01
C ARG A 556 -12.41 -0.23 -38.61
N ALA A 557 -11.98 0.11 -39.82
CA ALA A 557 -12.46 1.27 -40.57
C ALA A 557 -14.00 1.27 -40.63
N GLY A 558 -14.64 2.27 -40.00
CA GLY A 558 -16.10 2.44 -39.98
C GLY A 558 -16.74 2.67 -38.59
N THR A 559 -16.01 2.51 -37.49
CA THR A 559 -16.48 2.94 -36.15
C THR A 559 -15.95 4.35 -35.86
N SER A 560 -16.81 5.25 -35.35
CA SER A 560 -16.52 6.67 -35.11
C SER A 560 -15.12 6.88 -34.49
N ALA A 561 -14.36 7.83 -35.04
CA ALA A 561 -12.98 8.17 -34.71
C ALA A 561 -12.81 8.74 -33.29
N VAL A 562 -13.11 7.94 -32.27
CA VAL A 562 -12.93 8.30 -30.86
C VAL A 562 -11.48 7.98 -30.47
N SER A 563 -10.63 9.01 -30.59
CA SER A 563 -9.22 9.14 -30.16
C SER A 563 -8.23 8.08 -30.69
N SER A 564 -7.31 8.53 -31.55
CA SER A 564 -6.13 7.78 -32.02
C SER A 564 -5.05 7.59 -30.94
N THR A 565 -5.24 8.16 -29.75
CA THR A 565 -4.24 8.19 -28.69
C THR A 565 -4.14 6.84 -28.00
N MET A 566 -3.00 6.18 -28.18
CA MET A 566 -2.72 4.86 -27.61
C MET A 566 -1.60 4.90 -26.57
N VAL A 567 -1.07 6.07 -26.22
CA VAL A 567 0.06 6.19 -25.29
C VAL A 567 -0.26 7.17 -24.18
N TRP A 568 -0.28 6.67 -22.95
CA TRP A 568 -0.82 7.36 -21.79
C TRP A 568 0.20 7.45 -20.66
N THR A 569 0.32 8.64 -20.10
CA THR A 569 1.13 8.91 -18.92
C THR A 569 0.23 9.17 -17.71
N ASN A 570 0.70 8.76 -16.54
CA ASN A 570 0.11 9.12 -15.26
C ASN A 570 1.24 9.34 -14.26
N PHE A 571 1.66 10.58 -14.11
CA PHE A 571 2.64 11.00 -13.11
C PHE A 571 2.25 12.38 -12.57
N MET A 572 2.33 12.55 -11.27
CA MET A 572 1.97 13.76 -10.52
C MET A 572 3.10 14.15 -9.56
N HIS A 573 4.01 13.24 -9.25
CA HIS A 573 5.15 13.48 -8.38
C HIS A 573 6.27 12.47 -8.66
N PHE A 574 7.40 12.69 -8.00
CA PHE A 574 8.54 11.77 -8.04
C PHE A 574 8.70 10.99 -6.74
N ASP A 575 9.33 9.83 -6.84
CA ASP A 575 9.86 9.04 -5.71
C ASP A 575 11.28 8.59 -6.07
N VAL A 576 12.16 8.48 -5.09
CA VAL A 576 13.59 8.17 -5.30
C VAL A 576 13.85 6.70 -5.00
N LEU A 577 14.44 5.99 -5.96
CA LEU A 577 14.79 4.60 -5.73
C LEU A 577 15.92 4.49 -4.69
N PRO A 578 15.76 3.64 -3.66
CA PRO A 578 16.73 3.53 -2.58
C PRO A 578 17.99 2.75 -2.98
N LYS A 579 17.96 2.03 -4.11
CA LYS A 579 19.04 1.15 -4.59
C LYS A 579 19.14 1.20 -6.10
N HIS A 580 20.34 0.95 -6.60
CA HIS A 580 20.60 0.83 -8.03
C HIS A 580 19.81 -0.33 -8.62
N ILE A 581 19.22 -0.11 -9.79
CA ILE A 581 18.46 -1.13 -10.52
C ILE A 581 19.00 -1.30 -11.93
N THR A 582 19.08 -2.55 -12.37
CA THR A 582 19.43 -2.91 -13.76
C THR A 582 18.26 -3.48 -14.54
N LYS A 583 17.17 -3.83 -13.84
CA LYS A 583 15.94 -4.42 -14.37
C LYS A 583 14.73 -3.83 -13.67
N ILE A 584 13.62 -3.71 -14.39
CA ILE A 584 12.34 -3.27 -13.85
C ILE A 584 11.20 -4.16 -14.35
N SER A 585 10.24 -4.49 -13.48
CA SER A 585 9.11 -5.32 -13.88
C SER A 585 7.95 -4.46 -14.42
N PRO A 586 7.22 -4.93 -15.45
CA PRO A 586 6.02 -4.24 -15.93
C PRO A 586 4.94 -4.08 -14.86
N LYS A 587 4.85 -5.03 -13.91
CA LYS A 587 3.96 -4.94 -12.74
C LYS A 587 4.30 -3.74 -11.84
N TYR A 588 5.59 -3.47 -11.65
CA TYR A 588 6.01 -2.32 -10.87
C TYR A 588 5.78 -1.01 -11.61
N LEU A 589 5.99 -0.98 -12.93
CA LEU A 589 5.61 0.15 -13.77
C LEU A 589 4.10 0.43 -13.69
N TRP A 590 3.25 -0.61 -13.79
CA TRP A 590 1.80 -0.49 -13.64
C TRP A 590 1.42 0.08 -12.29
N TYR A 591 2.02 -0.42 -11.21
CA TYR A 591 1.83 0.14 -9.87
C TYR A 591 2.20 1.62 -9.79
N CYS A 592 3.36 2.00 -10.34
CA CYS A 592 3.81 3.38 -10.32
C CYS A 592 2.87 4.29 -11.13
N TRP A 593 2.45 3.83 -12.30
CA TRP A 593 1.48 4.51 -13.13
C TRP A 593 0.14 4.69 -12.40
N LYS A 594 -0.39 3.66 -11.72
CA LYS A 594 -1.62 3.79 -10.91
C LYS A 594 -1.48 4.78 -9.76
N CYS A 595 -0.29 4.87 -9.16
CA CYS A 595 0.00 5.82 -8.09
C CYS A 595 0.31 7.23 -8.60
N GLY A 596 0.42 7.43 -9.92
CA GLY A 596 0.85 8.71 -10.48
C GLY A 596 2.29 9.06 -10.10
N VAL A 597 3.22 8.11 -10.04
CA VAL A 597 4.60 8.38 -9.59
C VAL A 597 5.62 8.13 -10.70
N GLY A 598 6.46 9.15 -10.95
CA GLY A 598 7.72 9.04 -11.69
C GLY A 598 8.85 8.59 -10.77
N LEU A 599 9.85 7.87 -11.29
CA LEU A 599 10.92 7.30 -10.48
C LEU A 599 12.26 7.95 -10.80
N GLN A 600 12.88 8.59 -9.81
CA GLN A 600 14.29 8.94 -9.90
C GLN A 600 15.14 7.69 -9.66
N MET A 601 16.17 7.49 -10.48
CA MET A 601 17.17 6.46 -10.24
C MET A 601 17.91 6.74 -8.93
N ALA A 602 18.45 5.68 -8.32
CA ALA A 602 19.24 5.85 -7.11
C ALA A 602 20.44 6.76 -7.37
N HIS A 603 20.81 7.55 -6.36
CA HIS A 603 21.90 8.51 -6.49
C HIS A 603 23.20 7.83 -6.97
N SER A 604 23.92 8.52 -7.86
CA SER A 604 25.14 8.00 -8.53
C SER A 604 24.92 6.78 -9.43
N GLN A 605 23.69 6.41 -9.79
CA GLN A 605 23.47 5.39 -10.82
C GLN A 605 23.90 5.94 -12.19
N HIS A 606 24.74 5.18 -12.90
CA HIS A 606 25.17 5.56 -14.25
C HIS A 606 24.06 5.35 -15.29
N GLY A 607 24.02 6.25 -16.27
CA GLY A 607 23.06 6.21 -17.37
C GLY A 607 22.00 7.29 -17.21
N ILE A 608 20.75 6.88 -17.03
CA ILE A 608 19.60 7.79 -16.94
C ILE A 608 19.38 8.30 -15.52
N ASN A 609 18.77 9.48 -15.37
CA ASN A 609 18.42 10.06 -14.07
C ASN A 609 17.08 9.54 -13.53
N GLY A 610 16.17 9.11 -14.40
CA GLY A 610 14.91 8.52 -13.97
C GLY A 610 14.01 8.05 -15.10
N ILE A 611 12.85 7.52 -14.71
CA ILE A 611 11.84 6.96 -15.63
C ILE A 611 10.40 7.39 -15.31
N LEU A 612 9.61 7.68 -16.34
CA LEU A 612 8.17 7.92 -16.25
C LEU A 612 7.43 6.70 -16.78
N PRO A 613 6.57 6.04 -15.97
CA PRO A 613 5.76 4.92 -16.45
C PRO A 613 4.81 5.33 -17.58
N VAL A 614 4.72 4.50 -18.61
CA VAL A 614 3.86 4.72 -19.77
C VAL A 614 3.01 3.49 -20.03
N PHE A 615 1.71 3.71 -20.23
CA PHE A 615 0.77 2.69 -20.67
C PHE A 615 0.53 2.82 -22.17
N MET A 616 0.68 1.71 -22.92
CA MET A 616 0.39 1.67 -24.36
C MET A 616 -0.87 0.84 -24.64
N GLY A 617 -1.98 1.47 -25.01
CA GLY A 617 -3.22 0.78 -25.38
C GLY A 617 -4.44 1.67 -25.31
N ASN A 618 -5.57 1.15 -25.78
CA ASN A 618 -6.84 1.86 -25.70
C ASN A 618 -7.46 1.68 -24.30
N LEU A 619 -7.47 2.74 -23.49
CA LEU A 619 -8.07 2.72 -22.15
C LEU A 619 -9.61 2.59 -22.16
N ASN A 620 -10.26 2.84 -23.30
CA ASN A 620 -11.71 2.70 -23.46
C ASN A 620 -12.11 1.30 -23.93
N GLN A 621 -11.14 0.44 -24.26
CA GLN A 621 -11.42 -0.95 -24.61
C GLN A 621 -11.15 -1.88 -23.42
N PRO A 622 -11.98 -2.91 -23.22
CA PRO A 622 -11.68 -3.94 -22.25
C PRO A 622 -10.35 -4.61 -22.61
N PHE A 623 -9.45 -4.73 -21.65
CA PHE A 623 -8.11 -5.28 -21.86
C PHE A 623 -8.12 -6.80 -22.19
N VAL A 624 -9.27 -7.47 -22.12
CA VAL A 624 -9.46 -8.91 -22.37
C VAL A 624 -10.73 -9.13 -23.21
N THR A 625 -10.67 -9.95 -24.26
CA THR A 625 -11.83 -10.40 -25.03
C THR A 625 -12.61 -11.49 -24.28
N PRO A 626 -13.96 -11.47 -24.26
CA PRO A 626 -14.78 -12.50 -23.63
C PRO A 626 -14.84 -13.75 -24.51
N THR A 627 -13.71 -14.41 -24.76
CA THR A 627 -13.66 -15.73 -25.39
C THR A 627 -13.49 -16.76 -24.30
N GLY A 628 -14.49 -17.63 -24.15
CA GLY A 628 -14.65 -18.57 -23.05
C GLY A 628 -13.40 -19.40 -22.76
N THR A 629 -12.75 -19.05 -21.65
CA THR A 629 -12.07 -19.94 -20.69
C THR A 629 -11.94 -19.10 -19.43
N GLN A 630 -12.77 -19.45 -18.44
CA GLN A 630 -12.97 -18.69 -17.20
C GLN A 630 -11.77 -18.87 -16.27
N ASP A 631 -10.81 -17.95 -16.32
CA ASP A 631 -9.84 -17.72 -15.25
C ASP A 631 -9.63 -16.20 -15.04
N ASP A 632 -9.74 -15.77 -13.77
CA ASP A 632 -9.13 -14.57 -13.18
C ASP A 632 -9.38 -13.19 -13.80
N ALA A 633 -10.62 -12.77 -14.06
CA ALA A 633 -10.88 -11.48 -14.74
C ALA A 633 -10.08 -10.28 -14.17
N ALA A 634 -10.14 -9.89 -12.89
CA ALA A 634 -9.50 -8.64 -12.44
C ALA A 634 -7.96 -8.68 -12.30
N THR A 635 -7.40 -9.73 -11.69
CA THR A 635 -5.93 -9.85 -11.55
C THR A 635 -5.27 -10.34 -12.83
N SER A 636 -5.94 -11.19 -13.63
CA SER A 636 -5.51 -11.46 -15.01
C SER A 636 -5.60 -10.19 -15.83
N ILE A 637 -6.67 -9.38 -15.71
CA ILE A 637 -6.74 -8.05 -16.34
C ILE A 637 -5.58 -7.18 -15.87
N GLU A 638 -5.28 -7.05 -14.58
CA GLU A 638 -4.17 -6.23 -14.08
C GLU A 638 -2.81 -6.73 -14.60
N MET A 639 -2.55 -8.03 -14.53
CA MET A 639 -1.31 -8.65 -15.01
C MET A 639 -1.20 -8.62 -16.54
N HIS A 640 -2.33 -8.69 -17.23
CA HIS A 640 -2.46 -8.52 -18.67
C HIS A 640 -2.21 -7.06 -19.05
N THR A 641 -2.82 -6.11 -18.33
CA THR A 641 -2.67 -4.66 -18.48
C THR A 641 -1.23 -4.24 -18.21
N ALA A 642 -0.58 -4.86 -17.22
CA ALA A 642 0.83 -4.62 -16.96
C ALA A 642 1.75 -4.99 -18.14
N ARG A 643 1.36 -5.91 -19.05
CA ARG A 643 2.15 -6.24 -20.26
C ARG A 643 2.23 -5.06 -21.24
N TYR A 644 1.29 -4.13 -21.15
CA TYR A 644 1.25 -2.92 -21.96
C TYR A 644 2.07 -1.77 -21.38
N MET A 645 2.79 -2.01 -20.27
CA MET A 645 3.63 -1.00 -19.65
C MET A 645 5.00 -0.93 -20.30
N THR A 646 5.40 0.29 -20.61
CA THR A 646 6.78 0.70 -20.92
C THR A 646 7.12 1.93 -20.06
N TYR A 647 8.21 2.62 -20.37
CA TYR A 647 8.58 3.85 -19.71
C TYR A 647 9.31 4.81 -20.65
N ILE A 648 9.27 6.09 -20.32
CA ILE A 648 10.16 7.13 -20.85
C ILE A 648 11.32 7.28 -19.89
N ALA A 649 12.53 7.40 -20.39
CA ALA A 649 13.68 7.78 -19.56
C ALA A 649 13.92 9.29 -19.66
N TRP A 650 14.54 9.89 -18.64
CA TRP A 650 15.16 11.20 -18.78
C TRP A 650 16.60 11.18 -18.29
N GLU A 651 17.43 12.00 -18.92
CA GLU A 651 18.79 12.32 -18.49
C GLU A 651 18.98 13.83 -18.50
N ALA A 652 19.53 14.36 -17.42
CA ALA A 652 19.80 15.77 -17.22
C ALA A 652 21.30 16.02 -17.27
N LYS A 653 21.75 16.91 -18.13
CA LYS A 653 23.14 17.36 -18.17
C LYS A 653 23.23 18.86 -18.07
N ASN A 654 24.22 19.31 -17.32
CA ASN A 654 24.62 20.71 -17.26
C ASN A 654 25.93 20.85 -18.05
N ARG A 655 25.84 21.31 -19.31
CA ARG A 655 26.96 21.46 -20.25
C ARG A 655 26.80 22.76 -21.03
N ASP A 656 27.91 23.38 -21.38
CA ASP A 656 27.95 24.62 -22.16
C ASP A 656 27.69 24.36 -23.67
N GLU A 657 28.06 23.17 -24.16
CA GLU A 657 27.80 22.71 -25.52
C GLU A 657 26.79 21.55 -25.55
N PRO A 658 25.87 21.51 -26.54
CA PRO A 658 24.91 20.43 -26.68
C PRO A 658 25.61 19.08 -26.89
N GLN A 659 24.98 17.99 -26.43
CA GLN A 659 25.57 16.67 -26.63
C GLN A 659 25.86 16.38 -28.11
N PRO A 660 27.06 15.86 -28.45
CA PRO A 660 27.38 15.53 -29.83
C PRO A 660 26.51 14.36 -30.30
N GLY A 661 25.90 14.50 -31.48
CA GLY A 661 25.12 13.43 -32.09
C GLY A 661 25.96 12.18 -32.39
N ALA A 662 25.28 11.05 -32.59
CA ALA A 662 25.90 9.75 -32.88
C ALA A 662 26.86 9.74 -34.09
N GLY A 663 26.74 10.72 -35.00
CA GLY A 663 27.63 10.89 -36.16
C GLY A 663 28.97 11.59 -35.89
N SER A 664 29.25 12.01 -34.65
CA SER A 664 30.44 12.79 -34.30
C SER A 664 31.77 11.99 -34.29
N GLY A 665 31.73 10.68 -34.52
CA GLY A 665 32.94 9.84 -34.57
C GLY A 665 33.69 9.69 -33.25
N LYS A 666 33.09 10.10 -32.12
CA LYS A 666 33.67 9.98 -30.76
C LYS A 666 33.01 8.81 -29.99
N PRO A 667 33.50 7.56 -30.10
CA PRO A 667 32.91 6.39 -29.46
C PRO A 667 32.93 6.45 -27.92
N ASP A 668 33.83 7.23 -27.31
CA ASP A 668 33.86 7.43 -25.85
C ASP A 668 32.69 8.29 -25.32
N VAL A 669 31.96 8.97 -26.21
CA VAL A 669 30.79 9.81 -25.90
C VAL A 669 29.48 9.13 -26.35
N MET A 670 29.55 7.91 -26.90
CA MET A 670 28.38 7.17 -27.35
C MET A 670 27.40 6.94 -26.18
N LEU A 671 26.15 7.34 -26.40
CA LEU A 671 25.03 7.32 -25.47
C LEU A 671 24.93 5.99 -24.70
N LYS A 672 25.43 5.96 -23.46
CA LYS A 672 25.09 4.92 -22.48
C LYS A 672 23.71 5.20 -21.86
N LEU A 673 22.70 5.51 -22.68
CA LEU A 673 21.30 5.77 -22.27
C LEU A 673 20.56 4.51 -21.79
N ALA A 674 21.29 3.60 -21.17
CA ALA A 674 20.83 2.26 -20.88
C ALA A 674 20.04 2.27 -19.55
N GLY A 675 18.78 2.73 -19.59
CA GLY A 675 17.81 2.57 -18.50
C GLY A 675 17.49 1.10 -18.20
N PRO A 676 16.90 0.75 -17.04
CA PRO A 676 16.73 -0.65 -16.61
C PRO A 676 15.99 -1.50 -17.66
N LEU A 677 16.44 -2.75 -17.85
CA LEU A 677 15.78 -3.68 -18.78
C LEU A 677 14.37 -4.04 -18.29
N ILE A 678 13.40 -4.04 -19.18
CA ILE A 678 12.05 -4.49 -18.85
C ILE A 678 12.05 -6.01 -18.73
N MET A 679 11.62 -6.52 -17.58
CA MET A 679 11.53 -7.95 -17.33
C MET A 679 10.32 -8.58 -18.04
N HIS A 680 10.42 -9.87 -18.36
CA HIS A 680 9.25 -10.68 -18.72
C HIS A 680 8.26 -10.75 -17.55
N THR A 681 6.96 -10.73 -17.85
CA THR A 681 5.92 -10.90 -16.82
C THR A 681 5.80 -12.38 -16.45
N SER A 682 5.47 -12.70 -15.21
CA SER A 682 5.37 -14.11 -14.77
C SER A 682 4.21 -14.89 -15.42
N HIS A 683 3.34 -14.22 -16.18
CA HIS A 683 2.20 -14.82 -16.92
C HIS A 683 2.25 -14.48 -18.41
N THR A 684 3.43 -14.13 -18.96
CA THR A 684 3.54 -13.93 -20.40
C THR A 684 3.40 -15.29 -21.11
N PRO A 685 2.55 -15.43 -22.14
CA PRO A 685 2.57 -16.57 -23.05
C PRO A 685 3.99 -16.89 -23.53
N LEU A 686 4.27 -18.19 -23.73
CA LEU A 686 5.59 -18.66 -24.13
C LEU A 686 6.02 -17.99 -25.45
N GLY A 687 7.12 -17.24 -25.43
CA GLY A 687 7.70 -16.58 -26.61
C GLY A 687 7.40 -15.09 -26.76
N GLU A 688 6.58 -14.51 -25.91
CA GLU A 688 6.22 -13.09 -25.98
C GLU A 688 7.24 -12.18 -25.26
N ARG A 689 7.57 -11.06 -25.92
CA ARG A 689 8.58 -10.10 -25.47
C ARG A 689 7.91 -8.84 -24.90
N PRO A 690 8.58 -8.12 -23.98
CA PRO A 690 8.13 -6.78 -23.59
C PRO A 690 7.97 -5.86 -24.80
N LEU A 691 7.03 -4.90 -24.74
CA LEU A 691 6.79 -3.92 -25.81
C LEU A 691 8.08 -3.21 -26.25
N THR A 692 8.94 -2.91 -25.29
CA THR A 692 10.28 -2.38 -25.52
C THR A 692 11.26 -3.05 -24.57
N GLU A 693 12.50 -3.27 -25.01
CA GLU A 693 13.53 -3.85 -24.15
C GLU A 693 13.94 -2.90 -23.01
N ARG A 694 13.91 -1.59 -23.29
CA ARG A 694 14.20 -0.47 -22.38
C ARG A 694 13.20 0.67 -22.61
N ALA A 695 13.62 1.91 -22.48
CA ALA A 695 12.76 3.08 -22.65
C ALA A 695 12.12 3.13 -24.05
N LEU A 696 10.86 3.55 -24.12
CA LEU A 696 10.17 3.91 -25.36
C LEU A 696 10.87 5.08 -26.06
N LEU A 697 11.27 6.07 -25.27
CA LEU A 697 12.06 7.23 -25.69
C LEU A 697 12.87 7.74 -24.49
N CYS A 698 13.92 8.51 -24.76
CA CYS A 698 14.71 9.19 -23.75
C CYS A 698 14.67 10.69 -23.97
N ILE A 699 14.28 11.44 -22.93
CA ILE A 699 14.30 12.89 -22.90
C ILE A 699 15.69 13.32 -22.43
N LEU A 700 16.34 14.17 -23.21
CA LEU A 700 17.62 14.78 -22.83
C LEU A 700 17.36 16.23 -22.42
N LEU A 701 17.68 16.56 -21.17
CA LEU A 701 17.54 17.89 -20.62
C LEU A 701 18.94 18.51 -20.49
N ASP A 702 19.37 19.22 -21.54
CA ASP A 702 20.64 19.97 -21.56
C ASP A 702 20.39 21.38 -20.95
N LEU A 703 20.47 21.46 -19.62
CA LEU A 703 20.01 22.61 -18.82
C LEU A 703 20.95 23.83 -18.82
N GLY A 704 22.12 23.73 -19.46
CA GLY A 704 23.18 24.75 -19.45
C GLY A 704 23.50 25.40 -20.79
N THR A 705 22.87 24.94 -21.89
CA THR A 705 23.22 25.38 -23.24
C THR A 705 22.41 26.60 -23.67
N SER A 706 23.07 27.71 -23.99
CA SER A 706 22.44 28.90 -24.59
C SER A 706 22.41 28.88 -26.13
N THR A 707 22.98 27.85 -26.74
CA THR A 707 23.06 27.66 -28.20
C THR A 707 22.13 26.54 -28.66
N PRO A 708 21.28 26.75 -29.69
CA PRO A 708 20.50 25.68 -30.29
C PRO A 708 21.40 24.57 -30.86
N PHE A 709 20.93 23.32 -30.88
CA PHE A 709 21.69 22.16 -31.39
C PHE A 709 22.25 22.44 -32.81
N ALA A 710 23.57 22.53 -32.94
CA ALA A 710 24.24 23.02 -34.15
C ALA A 710 24.24 22.06 -35.35
N SER A 711 23.84 20.79 -35.18
CA SER A 711 23.77 19.82 -36.28
C SER A 711 22.95 18.59 -35.91
N LYS A 712 22.07 18.14 -36.83
CA LYS A 712 21.14 17.00 -36.69
C LYS A 712 21.79 15.77 -36.02
N PRO A 713 21.42 15.41 -34.78
CA PRO A 713 21.65 14.07 -34.29
C PRO A 713 20.71 13.10 -35.00
N GLN A 714 21.16 11.88 -35.31
CA GLN A 714 20.23 10.77 -35.51
C GLN A 714 19.69 10.37 -34.13
N GLY A 715 18.53 10.93 -33.80
CA GLY A 715 17.83 10.84 -32.51
C GLY A 715 16.94 12.08 -32.33
N PHE A 716 15.87 11.98 -31.55
CA PHE A 716 14.98 13.11 -31.29
C PHE A 716 15.75 14.21 -30.56
N CYS A 717 15.89 15.39 -31.19
CA CYS A 717 16.19 16.63 -30.48
C CYS A 717 14.86 17.20 -30.00
N LEU A 718 14.71 17.25 -28.67
CA LEU A 718 13.77 18.10 -27.94
C LEU A 718 14.50 19.39 -27.55
#